data_AF-A0A7G2DTH0-F1
#
_entry.id   AF-A0A7G2DTH0-F1
#
_cell.length_a   1.000
_cell.length_b   1.000
_cell.length_c   1.000
_cell.angle_alpha   90.00
_cell.angle_beta   90.00
_cell.angle_gamma   90.00
#
_symmetry.space_group_name_H-M   'P 1'
#
loop_
_entity.id
_entity.type
_entity.pdbx_description
1 polymer ?
#
loop_
_entity_poly.entity_id
_entity_poly.type
_entity_poly.pdbx_seq_one_letter_code
_entity_poly.pdbx_strand_id
1 'polypeptide(L)'
;MESSLPQVAALDRSTLLKAFDETKTGVKGLIDAGITEIPSIFRAPPATLTSPKPPYSSDFSIPTIDLKGGGTDSITRRSLVEKIRDAAEKWGFFQVINHGIPMDVLEKMIDGIREFHEQDTEVKKGFYSRDPASKMVYSSNFDLFSSPAANWRDTLGCYTAPDPPRPEDLPATCGEMMIEYSKEVMKLGKLLFELLSEALGLNTNHLKDMDCTNSLLLLGHYYPPCPQPDLTLGLTKHSDNSFLTILLQDHIGGLQVLHDQYWVDVPPVPGALVVNVGDLLQLITNDKFISVEHRVLANVAGPRISVACFFSSYLMANPRVYGPIKEILSEENPPNYRDTTITEYAKFYRSKGFDVSLSLRRPPPLEHRVRIWLASLLSFAFVHSFGFNGNLIFSDLRNVSCSYNFSPSLENSSNFELLRLGTVVYLYGCQKLLTCKTLVKLTLGTRLFLGKLPSYVSLPSLKFLFIHSVFFDDFGELSNVLLAGCPVVEALYLNQDGESMPYTISSPTLKRLSVHYEYHFESVISFDLPNLEYLDYSDYALYGYPQVNLESLVEAYLNLDKAEHVESPDVTKLIIGIRNVEILSLSPDSVGVIYSCCKYGLLLPVFNNLVSLSFGTKKTRAWKLLADILKQSPKLETLIIEDLNGYPLDVSMPLNQVKELQILEYGESDDEVKRLKSFLGEESMIEVVFPEV
;
A
#
# COMPACT_ATOMS: atom_id res chain seq x y z
N MET A 1 21.57 52.32 -23.84
CA MET A 1 21.43 51.87 -22.45
C MET A 1 20.05 51.29 -22.32
N GLU A 2 19.94 49.97 -22.26
CA GLU A 2 18.80 49.30 -21.64
C GLU A 2 19.29 47.90 -21.29
N SER A 3 19.27 47.62 -19.99
CA SER A 3 19.82 46.43 -19.35
C SER A 3 18.90 45.24 -19.55
N SER A 4 19.39 44.18 -20.16
CA SER A 4 18.76 42.85 -20.12
C SER A 4 18.80 42.32 -18.68
N LEU A 5 17.64 42.18 -18.06
CA LEU A 5 17.46 41.40 -16.83
C LEU A 5 17.81 39.93 -17.08
N PRO A 6 18.45 39.20 -16.14
CA PRO A 6 18.76 37.79 -16.32
C PRO A 6 17.50 36.94 -16.22
N GLN A 7 17.33 35.98 -17.15
CA GLN A 7 16.39 34.87 -17.01
C GLN A 7 16.77 34.08 -15.75
N VAL A 8 15.85 33.99 -14.78
CA VAL A 8 16.00 33.20 -13.56
C VAL A 8 15.94 31.72 -13.96
N ALA A 9 17.07 31.01 -13.80
CA ALA A 9 17.11 29.56 -13.95
C ALA A 9 16.10 28.91 -12.98
N ALA A 10 15.34 27.92 -13.47
CA ALA A 10 14.48 27.11 -12.61
C ALA A 10 15.36 26.48 -11.52
N LEU A 11 15.08 26.80 -10.25
CA LEU A 11 15.85 26.33 -9.12
C LEU A 11 15.51 24.85 -8.89
N ASP A 12 16.50 23.96 -8.81
CA ASP A 12 16.27 22.55 -8.57
C ASP A 12 15.48 22.31 -7.25
N ARG A 13 14.68 21.23 -7.19
CA ARG A 13 13.83 20.92 -6.03
C ARG A 13 14.61 20.84 -4.72
N SER A 14 15.83 20.29 -4.73
CA SER A 14 16.67 20.17 -3.53
C SER A 14 17.05 21.54 -2.98
N THR A 15 17.40 22.47 -3.86
CA THR A 15 17.72 23.86 -3.52
C THR A 15 16.48 24.61 -3.01
N LEU A 16 15.31 24.39 -3.62
CA LEU A 16 14.04 24.96 -3.11
C LEU A 16 13.68 24.43 -1.72
N LEU A 17 13.83 23.13 -1.48
CA LEU A 17 13.58 22.51 -0.17
C LEU A 17 14.53 23.05 0.89
N LYS A 18 15.83 23.17 0.58
CA LYS A 18 16.83 23.76 1.48
C LYS A 18 16.52 25.23 1.77
N ALA A 19 16.25 26.03 0.75
CA ALA A 19 15.92 27.44 0.91
C ALA A 19 14.66 27.62 1.78
N PHE A 20 13.62 26.82 1.53
CA PHE A 20 12.41 26.81 2.36
C PHE A 20 12.73 26.41 3.81
N ASP A 21 13.49 25.35 4.02
CA ASP A 21 13.86 24.88 5.36
C ASP A 21 14.70 25.89 6.15
N GLU A 22 15.65 26.54 5.49
CA GLU A 22 16.55 27.55 6.06
C GLU A 22 15.80 28.80 6.52
N THR A 23 14.64 29.12 5.91
CA THR A 23 13.80 30.23 6.39
C THR A 23 13.29 29.98 7.80
N LYS A 24 13.03 28.72 8.16
CA LYS A 24 12.41 28.29 9.43
C LYS A 24 11.08 28.99 9.74
N THR A 25 10.45 29.61 8.74
CA THR A 25 9.18 30.33 8.89
C THR A 25 7.98 29.42 8.70
N GLY A 26 8.18 28.31 8.00
CA GLY A 26 7.14 27.37 7.61
C GLY A 26 6.23 27.88 6.50
N VAL A 27 5.17 27.11 6.20
CA VAL A 27 4.17 27.42 5.17
C VAL A 27 3.47 28.73 5.47
N LYS A 28 3.20 29.02 6.75
CA LYS A 28 2.65 30.31 7.15
C LYS A 28 3.53 31.49 6.69
N GLY A 29 4.84 31.37 6.80
CA GLY A 29 5.76 32.42 6.33
C GLY A 29 5.63 32.72 4.84
N LEU A 30 5.25 31.73 4.02
CA LEU A 30 4.97 31.94 2.61
C LEU A 30 3.69 32.78 2.43
N ILE A 31 2.65 32.49 3.21
CA ILE A 31 1.41 33.29 3.19
C ILE A 31 1.64 34.71 3.69
N ASP A 32 2.42 34.88 4.76
CA ASP A 32 2.78 36.21 5.28
C ASP A 32 3.60 37.02 4.24
N ALA A 33 4.31 36.33 3.33
CA ALA A 33 5.01 36.94 2.19
C ALA A 33 4.10 37.26 0.98
N GLY A 34 2.80 36.95 1.06
CA GLY A 34 1.80 37.33 0.06
C GLY A 34 1.84 36.52 -1.23
N ILE A 35 2.26 35.24 -1.17
CA ILE A 35 2.28 34.39 -2.37
C ILE A 35 0.86 34.20 -2.95
N THR A 36 0.77 34.21 -4.27
CA THR A 36 -0.45 33.91 -5.02
C THR A 36 -0.40 32.53 -5.67
N GLU A 37 0.79 31.93 -5.77
CA GLU A 37 1.00 30.60 -6.32
C GLU A 37 1.79 29.76 -5.32
N ILE A 38 1.43 28.48 -5.19
CA ILE A 38 2.16 27.58 -4.32
C ILE A 38 3.49 27.18 -4.97
N PRO A 39 4.61 27.18 -4.23
CA PRO A 39 5.89 26.69 -4.74
C PRO A 39 5.78 25.24 -5.23
N SER A 40 6.54 24.89 -6.27
CA SER A 40 6.55 23.54 -6.86
C SER A 40 6.80 22.42 -5.85
N ILE A 41 7.53 22.72 -4.76
CA ILE A 41 7.80 21.72 -3.71
C ILE A 41 6.54 21.18 -3.02
N PHE A 42 5.44 21.94 -3.04
CA PHE A 42 4.14 21.58 -2.45
C PHE A 42 3.15 20.99 -3.45
N ARG A 43 3.46 20.99 -4.76
CA ARG A 43 2.55 20.48 -5.79
C ARG A 43 2.54 18.96 -5.75
N ALA A 44 1.38 18.37 -5.49
CA ALA A 44 1.20 16.93 -5.44
C ALA A 44 1.00 16.36 -6.86
N PRO A 45 1.46 15.13 -7.15
CA PRO A 45 1.22 14.48 -8.44
C PRO A 45 -0.29 14.31 -8.71
N PRO A 46 -0.78 14.46 -9.96
CA PRO A 46 -2.21 14.35 -10.29
C PRO A 46 -2.88 13.06 -9.78
N ALA A 47 -2.19 11.92 -9.85
CA ALA A 47 -2.67 10.63 -9.34
C ALA A 47 -2.90 10.60 -7.81
N THR A 48 -2.27 11.51 -7.05
CA THR A 48 -2.48 11.66 -5.60
C THR A 48 -3.75 12.47 -5.30
N LEU A 49 -4.18 13.29 -6.26
CA LEU A 49 -5.29 14.24 -6.14
C LEU A 49 -6.61 13.65 -6.70
N THR A 50 -6.54 12.68 -7.61
CA THR A 50 -7.73 11.96 -8.12
C THR A 50 -8.44 11.22 -7.00
N SER A 51 -9.77 11.31 -6.96
CA SER A 51 -10.55 10.74 -5.85
C SER A 51 -11.96 10.35 -6.30
N PRO A 52 -12.26 9.05 -6.37
CA PRO A 52 -13.65 8.61 -6.50
C PRO A 52 -14.39 9.05 -5.23
N LYS A 53 -15.40 9.92 -5.42
CA LYS A 53 -16.36 10.25 -4.35
C LYS A 53 -17.41 9.14 -4.26
N PRO A 54 -17.95 8.86 -3.06
CA PRO A 54 -19.00 7.87 -2.93
C PRO A 54 -20.22 8.28 -3.77
N PRO A 55 -20.96 7.31 -4.35
CA PRO A 55 -22.26 7.60 -4.97
C PRO A 55 -23.16 8.27 -3.93
N TYR A 56 -23.93 9.29 -4.31
CA TYR A 56 -24.81 10.07 -3.42
C TYR A 56 -25.76 9.16 -2.61
N SER A 57 -25.29 8.68 -1.45
CA SER A 57 -26.06 7.95 -0.46
C SER A 57 -25.74 8.51 0.93
N SER A 58 -26.77 8.58 1.76
CA SER A 58 -26.72 9.08 3.13
C SER A 58 -25.96 8.19 4.12
N ASP A 59 -25.40 7.06 3.67
CA ASP A 59 -25.01 5.96 4.54
C ASP A 59 -23.49 5.93 4.84
N PHE A 60 -22.70 6.82 4.21
CA PHE A 60 -21.25 6.91 4.42
C PHE A 60 -20.88 8.01 5.42
N SER A 61 -21.20 7.84 6.70
CA SER A 61 -20.75 8.73 7.78
C SER A 61 -20.02 7.95 8.85
N ILE A 62 -18.90 8.48 9.35
CA ILE A 62 -18.17 7.83 10.44
C ILE A 62 -19.05 7.72 11.71
N PRO A 63 -18.97 6.61 12.48
CA PRO A 63 -19.77 6.43 13.67
C PRO A 63 -19.53 7.53 14.71
N THR A 64 -20.59 7.99 15.39
CA THR A 64 -20.49 8.90 16.54
C THR A 64 -20.95 8.19 17.80
N ILE A 65 -20.12 8.20 18.85
CA ILE A 65 -20.31 7.44 20.07
C ILE A 65 -20.42 8.39 21.26
N ASP A 66 -21.54 8.29 21.98
CA ASP A 66 -21.76 9.02 23.24
C ASP A 66 -21.11 8.27 24.41
N LEU A 67 -20.13 8.88 25.08
CA LEU A 67 -19.42 8.29 26.23
C LEU A 67 -20.12 8.54 27.57
N LYS A 68 -21.27 9.22 27.59
CA LYS A 68 -22.01 9.51 28.82
C LYS A 68 -22.34 8.22 29.58
N GLY A 69 -21.90 8.14 30.84
CA GLY A 69 -22.18 7.00 31.73
C GLY A 69 -21.31 5.75 31.49
N GLY A 70 -20.26 5.84 30.65
CA GLY A 70 -19.36 4.72 30.34
C GLY A 70 -18.54 4.19 31.53
N GLY A 71 -18.49 4.91 32.65
CA GLY A 71 -17.72 4.53 33.85
C GLY A 71 -18.54 4.02 35.04
N THR A 72 -19.88 4.03 34.99
CA THR A 72 -20.70 3.92 36.22
C THR A 72 -21.86 2.92 36.19
N ASP A 73 -22.44 2.61 35.03
CA ASP A 73 -23.50 1.58 34.92
C ASP A 73 -23.06 0.42 34.01
N SER A 74 -23.35 -0.81 34.45
CA SER A 74 -22.89 -2.04 33.79
C SER A 74 -23.60 -2.31 32.46
N ILE A 75 -24.87 -1.88 32.33
CA ILE A 75 -25.66 -2.07 31.11
C ILE A 75 -25.24 -1.03 30.06
N THR A 76 -25.08 0.23 30.46
CA THR A 76 -24.57 1.28 29.56
C THR A 76 -23.14 1.00 29.09
N ARG A 77 -22.26 0.51 29.97
CA ARG A 77 -20.88 0.17 29.59
C ARG A 77 -20.82 -0.95 28.55
N ARG A 78 -21.63 -2.01 28.68
CA ARG A 78 -21.67 -3.10 27.69
C ARG A 78 -22.08 -2.60 26.29
N SER A 79 -23.13 -1.78 26.21
CA SER A 79 -23.58 -1.20 24.94
C SER A 79 -22.50 -0.28 24.34
N LEU A 80 -21.79 0.48 25.18
CA LEU A 80 -20.69 1.32 24.75
C LEU A 80 -19.52 0.50 24.18
N VAL A 81 -19.15 -0.60 24.84
CA VAL A 81 -18.12 -1.54 24.38
C VAL A 81 -18.47 -2.12 23.00
N GLU A 82 -19.73 -2.50 22.78
CA GLU A 82 -20.19 -3.01 21.47
C GLU A 82 -20.08 -1.96 20.36
N LYS A 83 -20.49 -0.72 20.62
CA LYS A 83 -20.36 0.38 19.64
C LYS A 83 -18.91 0.69 19.30
N ILE A 84 -18.03 0.71 20.30
CA ILE A 84 -16.59 0.91 20.10
C ILE A 84 -15.99 -0.25 19.31
N ARG A 85 -16.39 -1.50 19.61
CA ARG A 85 -15.98 -2.67 18.83
C ARG A 85 -16.37 -2.50 17.37
N ASP A 86 -17.64 -2.25 17.09
CA ASP A 86 -18.14 -2.11 15.72
C ASP A 86 -17.42 -1.00 14.95
N ALA A 87 -17.19 0.15 15.59
CA ALA A 87 -16.46 1.26 14.98
C ALA A 87 -14.99 0.92 14.70
N ALA A 88 -14.28 0.32 15.65
CA ALA A 88 -12.87 -0.03 15.51
C ALA A 88 -12.63 -1.18 14.50
N GLU A 89 -13.56 -2.14 14.40
CA GLU A 89 -13.45 -3.29 13.48
C GLU A 89 -13.88 -2.94 12.04
N LYS A 90 -14.89 -2.08 11.85
CA LYS A 90 -15.46 -1.79 10.51
C LYS A 90 -14.96 -0.49 9.90
N TRP A 91 -14.67 0.51 10.72
CA TRP A 91 -14.29 1.85 10.26
C TRP A 91 -12.85 2.21 10.59
N GLY A 92 -12.32 1.71 11.71
CA GLY A 92 -11.03 2.18 12.25
C GLY A 92 -11.05 3.65 12.71
N PHE A 93 -12.18 4.33 12.57
CA PHE A 93 -12.43 5.74 12.85
C PHE A 93 -13.81 5.92 13.49
N PHE A 94 -13.92 6.82 14.46
CA PHE A 94 -15.18 7.24 15.04
C PHE A 94 -15.06 8.58 15.76
N GLN A 95 -16.18 9.25 15.98
CA GLN A 95 -16.25 10.44 16.84
C GLN A 95 -16.71 10.03 18.24
N VAL A 96 -16.22 10.73 19.25
CA VAL A 96 -16.73 10.63 20.62
C VAL A 96 -17.29 11.97 21.08
N ILE A 97 -18.43 11.93 21.75
CA ILE A 97 -19.07 13.08 22.41
C ILE A 97 -19.30 12.77 23.89
N ASN A 98 -19.54 13.81 24.70
CA ASN A 98 -19.67 13.68 26.16
C ASN A 98 -18.50 12.92 26.80
N HIS A 99 -17.29 13.12 26.26
CA HIS A 99 -16.06 12.44 26.68
C HIS A 99 -15.46 12.97 27.99
N GLY A 100 -16.06 14.01 28.58
CA GLY A 100 -15.70 14.52 29.91
C GLY A 100 -14.60 15.58 29.92
N ILE A 101 -14.02 15.94 28.77
CA ILE A 101 -13.10 17.07 28.66
C ILE A 101 -13.93 18.36 28.57
N PRO A 102 -13.66 19.37 29.41
CA PRO A 102 -14.39 20.63 29.35
C PRO A 102 -14.24 21.33 27.99
N MET A 103 -15.33 21.93 27.49
CA MET A 103 -15.33 22.64 26.21
C MET A 103 -14.31 23.79 26.17
N ASP A 104 -14.14 24.51 27.28
CA ASP A 104 -13.19 25.62 27.36
C ASP A 104 -11.74 25.16 27.22
N VAL A 105 -11.40 23.94 27.66
CA VAL A 105 -10.08 23.34 27.44
C VAL A 105 -9.87 23.04 25.95
N LEU A 106 -10.88 22.53 25.25
CA LEU A 106 -10.79 22.27 23.80
C LEU A 106 -10.60 23.58 23.01
N GLU A 107 -11.39 24.60 23.32
CA GLU A 107 -11.34 25.90 22.65
C GLU A 107 -9.99 26.59 22.88
N LYS A 108 -9.54 26.69 24.14
CA LYS A 108 -8.23 27.27 24.48
C LYS A 108 -7.07 26.50 23.87
N MET A 109 -7.19 25.18 23.70
CA MET A 109 -6.15 24.38 23.05
C MET A 109 -6.04 24.72 21.55
N ILE A 110 -7.16 24.85 20.84
CA ILE A 110 -7.18 25.31 19.45
C ILE A 110 -6.63 26.73 19.33
N ASP A 111 -7.09 27.64 20.19
CA ASP A 111 -6.66 29.03 20.17
C ASP A 111 -5.18 29.18 20.52
N GLY A 112 -4.67 28.42 21.49
CA GLY A 112 -3.25 28.43 21.85
C GLY A 112 -2.35 27.98 20.71
N ILE A 113 -2.72 26.94 19.96
CA ILE A 113 -1.96 26.54 18.75
C ILE A 113 -2.05 27.62 17.69
N ARG A 114 -3.22 28.20 17.45
CA ARG A 114 -3.36 29.32 16.50
C ARG A 114 -2.44 30.47 16.91
N GLU A 115 -2.51 30.91 18.16
CA GLU A 115 -1.68 31.99 18.70
C GLU A 115 -0.19 31.72 18.53
N PHE A 116 0.28 30.50 18.84
CA PHE A 116 1.69 30.13 18.61
C PHE A 116 2.09 30.31 17.14
N HIS A 117 1.30 29.82 16.19
CA HIS A 117 1.63 29.94 14.77
C HIS A 117 1.51 31.39 14.26
N GLU A 118 0.63 32.20 14.85
CA GLU A 118 0.43 33.63 14.54
C GLU A 118 1.44 34.58 15.20
N GLN A 119 2.33 34.09 16.07
CA GLN A 119 3.41 34.89 16.64
C GLN A 119 4.45 35.34 15.62
N ASP A 120 5.24 36.33 16.04
CA ASP A 120 6.45 36.76 15.35
C ASP A 120 7.36 35.58 15.00
N THR A 121 7.84 35.58 13.75
CA THR A 121 8.70 34.54 13.19
C THR A 121 9.91 34.22 14.07
N GLU A 122 10.55 35.22 14.67
CA GLU A 122 11.75 35.02 15.48
C GLU A 122 11.46 34.22 16.76
N VAL A 123 10.25 34.34 17.32
CA VAL A 123 9.83 33.53 18.49
C VAL A 123 9.68 32.06 18.07
N LYS A 124 8.96 31.81 16.96
CA LYS A 124 8.74 30.45 16.44
C LYS A 124 10.04 29.76 16.03
N LYS A 125 10.99 30.50 15.44
CA LYS A 125 12.31 30.00 15.06
C LYS A 125 13.10 29.41 16.23
N GLY A 126 12.88 29.92 17.45
CA GLY A 126 13.49 29.37 18.67
C GLY A 126 13.09 27.93 18.97
N PHE A 127 11.93 27.48 18.47
CA PHE A 127 11.44 26.11 18.60
C PHE A 127 11.73 25.25 17.36
N TYR A 128 12.32 25.83 16.31
CA TYR A 128 12.53 25.12 15.06
C TYR A 128 13.55 24.00 15.21
N SER A 129 13.13 22.76 14.95
CA SER A 129 14.02 21.60 15.02
C SER A 129 13.59 20.54 14.01
N ARG A 130 14.56 19.78 13.50
CA ARG A 130 14.33 18.53 12.76
C ARG A 130 14.91 17.33 13.50
N ASP A 131 15.43 17.52 14.70
CA ASP A 131 16.00 16.46 15.51
C ASP A 131 14.87 15.61 16.13
N PRO A 132 14.77 14.31 15.79
CA PRO A 132 13.75 13.44 16.36
C PRO A 132 13.91 13.21 17.87
N ALA A 133 15.06 13.52 18.48
CA ALA A 133 15.26 13.43 19.93
C ALA A 133 14.72 14.64 20.71
N SER A 134 14.34 15.72 20.01
CA SER A 134 13.80 16.92 20.65
C SER A 134 12.42 16.66 21.26
N LYS A 135 12.24 17.00 22.54
CA LYS A 135 10.94 16.87 23.23
C LYS A 135 9.90 17.91 22.79
N MET A 136 10.39 19.02 22.25
CA MET A 136 9.59 20.10 21.67
C MET A 136 10.14 20.39 20.27
N VAL A 137 9.26 20.46 19.27
CA VAL A 137 9.67 20.65 17.89
C VAL A 137 8.67 21.52 17.13
N TYR A 138 9.15 22.55 16.45
CA TYR A 138 8.40 23.26 15.42
C TYR A 138 9.04 22.96 14.06
N SER A 139 8.26 22.48 13.10
CA SER A 139 8.75 22.26 11.73
C SER A 139 7.61 22.16 10.72
N SER A 140 7.96 22.29 9.44
CA SER A 140 7.08 21.94 8.33
C SER A 140 7.54 20.62 7.74
N ASN A 141 6.65 19.62 7.75
CA ASN A 141 6.85 18.27 7.23
C ASN A 141 8.06 17.53 7.84
N PHE A 142 7.83 16.47 8.62
CA PHE A 142 8.94 15.68 9.18
C PHE A 142 9.73 14.95 8.08
N ASP A 143 9.09 14.68 6.94
CA ASP A 143 9.57 13.96 5.77
C ASP A 143 9.91 14.90 4.59
N LEU A 144 10.13 16.20 4.85
CA LEU A 144 10.32 17.24 3.83
C LEU A 144 11.29 16.84 2.70
N PHE A 145 12.41 16.20 3.04
CA PHE A 145 13.47 15.85 2.09
C PHE A 145 13.30 14.50 1.40
N SER A 146 12.37 13.66 1.87
CA SER A 146 12.11 12.32 1.30
C SER A 146 10.79 12.23 0.55
N SER A 147 9.86 13.15 0.81
CA SER A 147 8.53 13.13 0.19
C SER A 147 8.54 13.71 -1.22
N PRO A 148 7.80 13.10 -2.18
CA PRO A 148 7.67 13.63 -3.54
C PRO A 148 7.00 15.01 -3.57
N ALA A 149 6.16 15.33 -2.59
CA ALA A 149 5.54 16.64 -2.41
C ALA A 149 5.41 16.98 -0.93
N ALA A 150 5.76 18.21 -0.54
CA ALA A 150 5.57 18.70 0.82
C ALA A 150 4.08 18.96 1.07
N ASN A 151 3.61 18.71 2.29
CA ASN A 151 2.25 19.03 2.67
C ASN A 151 2.10 20.50 3.07
N TRP A 152 0.93 21.07 2.78
CA TRP A 152 0.57 22.45 3.09
C TRP A 152 0.21 22.65 4.57
N ARG A 153 1.19 22.42 5.46
CA ARG A 153 1.03 22.55 6.91
C ARG A 153 2.33 22.86 7.65
N ASP A 154 2.16 23.48 8.81
CA ASP A 154 3.17 23.62 9.87
C ASP A 154 2.76 22.78 11.09
N THR A 155 3.72 22.37 11.91
CA THR A 155 3.45 21.52 13.08
C THR A 155 4.30 21.92 14.28
N LEU A 156 3.64 22.09 15.42
CA LEU A 156 4.23 22.15 16.75
C LEU A 156 4.04 20.80 17.45
N GLY A 157 5.11 20.13 17.85
CA GLY A 157 5.10 18.83 18.50
C GLY A 157 5.65 18.87 19.92
N CYS A 158 5.04 18.10 20.82
CA CYS A 158 5.43 17.99 22.23
C CYS A 158 5.21 16.57 22.76
N TYR A 159 6.28 15.95 23.26
CA TYR A 159 6.16 14.70 24.03
C TYR A 159 5.72 15.02 25.46
N THR A 160 4.45 14.75 25.77
CA THR A 160 3.84 15.07 27.08
C THR A 160 3.92 13.91 28.08
N ALA A 161 4.20 12.70 27.60
CA ALA A 161 4.45 11.52 28.42
C ALA A 161 5.49 10.59 27.75
N PRO A 162 6.33 9.86 28.53
CA PRO A 162 6.28 9.75 30.00
C PRO A 162 6.94 10.92 30.74
N ASP A 163 7.80 11.68 30.08
CA ASP A 163 8.63 12.73 30.70
C ASP A 163 8.42 14.08 29.98
N PRO A 164 7.41 14.88 30.39
CA PRO A 164 7.07 16.13 29.73
C PRO A 164 8.22 17.13 29.73
N PRO A 165 8.23 18.13 28.82
CA PRO A 165 9.23 19.18 28.84
C PRO A 165 9.13 20.00 30.12
N ARG A 166 10.23 20.65 30.51
CA ARG A 166 10.21 21.56 31.65
C ARG A 166 9.40 22.81 31.26
N PRO A 167 8.74 23.50 32.21
CA PRO A 167 7.95 24.69 31.92
C PRO A 167 8.71 25.77 31.12
N GLU A 168 10.01 25.93 31.39
CA GLU A 168 10.87 26.88 30.68
C GLU A 168 11.15 26.53 29.20
N ASP A 169 10.96 25.26 28.82
CA ASP A 169 11.17 24.78 27.45
C ASP A 169 9.88 24.84 26.61
N LEU A 170 8.75 25.22 27.21
CA LEU A 170 7.44 25.29 26.56
C LEU A 170 7.17 26.70 25.97
N PRO A 171 6.41 26.81 24.86
CA PRO A 171 6.01 28.10 24.33
C PRO A 171 5.12 28.85 25.32
N ALA A 172 5.40 30.14 25.54
CA ALA A 172 4.65 30.95 26.49
C ALA A 172 3.15 31.09 26.14
N THR A 173 2.77 30.96 24.87
CA THR A 173 1.37 31.08 24.41
C THR A 173 0.52 29.87 24.73
N CYS A 174 1.05 28.67 24.55
CA CYS A 174 0.25 27.45 24.59
C CYS A 174 0.82 26.35 25.46
N GLY A 175 2.01 26.54 26.05
CA GLY A 175 2.73 25.54 26.81
C GLY A 175 1.94 24.94 27.97
N GLU A 176 1.43 25.79 28.86
CA GLU A 176 0.60 25.35 30.00
C GLU A 176 -0.66 24.61 29.50
N MET A 177 -1.29 25.14 28.45
CA MET A 177 -2.50 24.56 27.89
C MET A 177 -2.25 23.20 27.23
N MET A 178 -1.12 23.02 26.53
CA MET A 178 -0.71 21.71 25.98
C MET A 178 -0.58 20.66 27.08
N ILE A 179 -0.02 21.05 28.24
CA ILE A 179 0.15 20.14 29.37
C ILE A 179 -1.19 19.85 30.07
N GLU A 180 -2.06 20.84 30.21
CA GLU A 180 -3.40 20.63 30.78
C GLU A 180 -4.28 19.76 29.86
N TYR A 181 -4.36 20.09 28.57
CA TYR A 181 -5.11 19.31 27.59
C TYR A 181 -4.60 17.87 27.49
N SER A 182 -3.27 17.66 27.47
CA SER A 182 -2.70 16.30 27.42
C SER A 182 -3.06 15.45 28.64
N LYS A 183 -3.24 16.04 29.83
CA LYS A 183 -3.74 15.32 31.02
C LYS A 183 -5.17 14.84 30.82
N GLU A 184 -6.04 15.68 30.26
CA GLU A 184 -7.42 15.30 29.97
C GLU A 184 -7.51 14.24 28.87
N VAL A 185 -6.72 14.39 27.80
CA VAL A 185 -6.59 13.38 26.74
C VAL A 185 -6.03 12.06 27.30
N MET A 186 -5.07 12.09 28.22
CA MET A 186 -4.54 10.89 28.86
C MET A 186 -5.61 10.15 29.68
N LYS A 187 -6.49 10.89 30.39
CA LYS A 187 -7.63 10.27 31.10
C LYS A 187 -8.62 9.63 30.12
N LEU A 188 -8.98 10.35 29.06
CA LEU A 188 -9.87 9.85 28.02
C LEU A 188 -9.28 8.63 27.30
N GLY A 189 -8.00 8.70 26.92
CA GLY A 189 -7.29 7.60 26.29
C GLY A 189 -7.29 6.36 27.16
N LYS A 190 -7.00 6.48 28.47
CA LYS A 190 -7.10 5.35 29.40
C LYS A 190 -8.50 4.71 29.40
N LEU A 191 -9.56 5.51 29.41
CA LEU A 191 -10.93 5.00 29.29
C LEU A 191 -11.18 4.29 27.94
N LEU A 192 -10.70 4.86 26.83
CA LEU A 192 -10.85 4.24 25.52
C LEU A 192 -10.08 2.92 25.42
N PHE A 193 -8.84 2.85 25.94
CA PHE A 193 -8.08 1.61 26.02
C PHE A 193 -8.75 0.56 26.91
N GLU A 194 -9.45 0.97 27.97
CA GLU A 194 -10.27 0.07 28.76
C GLU A 194 -11.43 -0.53 27.97
N LEU A 195 -12.18 0.32 27.28
CA LEU A 195 -13.31 -0.08 26.46
C LEU A 195 -12.87 -0.94 25.26
N LEU A 196 -11.72 -0.62 24.65
CA LEU A 196 -11.09 -1.41 23.59
C LEU A 196 -10.61 -2.77 24.12
N SER A 197 -10.06 -2.84 25.33
CA SER A 197 -9.68 -4.11 25.96
C SER A 197 -10.92 -5.00 26.18
N GLU A 198 -12.01 -4.42 26.69
CA GLU A 198 -13.29 -5.13 26.84
C GLU A 198 -13.91 -5.51 25.49
N ALA A 199 -13.76 -4.66 24.47
CA ALA A 199 -14.21 -4.94 23.11
C ALA A 199 -13.47 -6.15 22.52
N LEU A 200 -12.19 -6.32 22.86
CA LEU A 200 -11.40 -7.51 22.51
C LEU A 200 -11.81 -8.76 23.31
N GLY A 201 -12.59 -8.61 24.38
CA GLY A 201 -12.94 -9.69 25.32
C GLY A 201 -11.89 -9.90 26.41
N LEU A 202 -11.02 -8.92 26.64
CA LEU A 202 -9.91 -8.99 27.59
C LEU A 202 -10.26 -8.30 28.92
N ASN A 203 -9.37 -8.43 29.90
CA ASN A 203 -9.46 -7.65 31.12
C ASN A 203 -9.45 -6.15 30.79
N THR A 204 -10.28 -5.37 31.48
CA THR A 204 -10.41 -3.92 31.34
C THR A 204 -9.06 -3.18 31.28
N ASN A 205 -8.02 -3.63 31.99
CA ASN A 205 -6.73 -2.95 31.98
C ASN A 205 -5.70 -3.49 30.97
N HIS A 206 -6.04 -4.50 30.18
CA HIS A 206 -5.06 -5.26 29.39
C HIS A 206 -4.17 -4.39 28.50
N LEU A 207 -4.75 -3.52 27.66
CA LEU A 207 -3.96 -2.65 26.78
C LEU A 207 -3.14 -1.59 27.56
N LYS A 208 -3.57 -1.21 28.77
CA LYS A 208 -2.80 -0.31 29.63
C LYS A 208 -1.60 -1.03 30.24
N ASP A 209 -1.79 -2.26 30.69
CA ASP A 209 -0.72 -3.14 31.20
C ASP A 209 0.28 -3.51 30.09
N MET A 210 -0.14 -3.35 28.83
CA MET A 210 0.71 -3.41 27.65
C MET A 210 1.54 -2.16 27.36
N ASP A 211 1.51 -1.15 28.22
CA ASP A 211 2.15 0.16 28.04
C ASP A 211 1.64 0.98 26.85
N CYS A 212 0.49 0.62 26.25
CA CYS A 212 -0.10 1.39 25.14
C CYS A 212 -0.45 2.83 25.54
N THR A 213 -0.58 3.12 26.84
CA THR A 213 -0.86 4.44 27.40
C THR A 213 0.35 5.16 28.01
N ASN A 214 1.56 4.63 27.88
CA ASN A 214 2.73 5.16 28.60
C ASN A 214 3.37 6.39 27.93
N SER A 215 3.06 6.63 26.66
CA SER A 215 3.57 7.77 25.91
C SER A 215 2.44 8.49 25.19
N LEU A 216 2.60 9.80 25.07
CA LEU A 216 1.65 10.68 24.40
C LEU A 216 2.44 11.78 23.68
N LEU A 217 2.41 11.73 22.35
CA LEU A 217 2.88 12.81 21.50
C LEU A 217 1.69 13.68 21.12
N LEU A 218 1.77 14.97 21.40
CA LEU A 218 0.79 15.95 20.96
C LEU A 218 1.38 16.72 19.78
N LEU A 219 0.69 16.74 18.64
CA LEU A 219 1.01 17.54 17.47
C LEU A 219 -0.10 18.55 17.21
N GLY A 220 0.21 19.84 17.36
CA GLY A 220 -0.63 20.95 16.91
C GLY A 220 -0.31 21.27 15.46
N HIS A 221 -1.25 20.98 14.56
CA HIS A 221 -1.13 21.25 13.15
C HIS A 221 -1.82 22.57 12.77
N TYR A 222 -1.13 23.35 11.95
CA TYR A 222 -1.61 24.61 11.41
C TYR A 222 -1.61 24.54 9.89
N TYR A 223 -2.79 24.67 9.29
CA TYR A 223 -3.00 24.61 7.84
C TYR A 223 -3.43 26.00 7.39
N PRO A 224 -2.51 26.83 6.86
CA PRO A 224 -2.86 28.16 6.39
C PRO A 224 -3.81 28.09 5.17
N PRO A 225 -4.54 29.17 4.88
CA PRO A 225 -5.23 29.34 3.60
C PRO A 225 -4.30 29.00 2.43
N CYS A 226 -4.76 28.18 1.49
CA CYS A 226 -4.01 27.80 0.31
C CYS A 226 -4.55 28.57 -0.91
N PRO A 227 -3.70 29.28 -1.69
CA PRO A 227 -4.16 29.98 -2.89
C PRO A 227 -4.50 29.01 -4.04
N GLN A 228 -3.95 27.79 -4.04
CA GLN A 228 -4.18 26.76 -5.06
C GLN A 228 -4.45 25.40 -4.39
N PRO A 229 -5.59 25.25 -3.68
CA PRO A 229 -5.86 24.06 -2.86
C PRO A 229 -5.98 22.77 -3.68
N ASP A 230 -6.38 22.86 -4.95
CA ASP A 230 -6.51 21.71 -5.84
C ASP A 230 -5.18 21.10 -6.25
N LEU A 231 -4.05 21.77 -5.97
CA LEU A 231 -2.70 21.35 -6.36
C LEU A 231 -1.90 20.71 -5.22
N THR A 232 -2.44 20.68 -4.01
CA THR A 232 -1.72 20.22 -2.82
C THR A 232 -2.66 19.61 -1.79
N LEU A 233 -2.10 19.01 -0.75
CA LEU A 233 -2.85 18.48 0.38
C LEU A 233 -2.33 19.11 1.66
N GLY A 234 -3.24 19.34 2.62
CA GLY A 234 -2.83 19.67 3.98
C GLY A 234 -2.06 18.51 4.62
N LEU A 235 -2.45 17.27 4.31
CA LEU A 235 -1.72 16.05 4.67
C LEU A 235 -2.01 14.95 3.65
N THR A 236 -0.97 14.33 3.12
CA THR A 236 -1.05 13.21 2.17
C THR A 236 -1.71 11.98 2.80
N LYS A 237 -2.21 11.07 1.96
CA LYS A 237 -2.81 9.82 2.41
C LYS A 237 -1.80 9.00 3.23
N HIS A 238 -2.24 8.48 4.38
CA HIS A 238 -1.43 7.64 5.26
C HIS A 238 -2.28 6.89 6.29
N SER A 239 -1.70 5.89 6.94
CA SER A 239 -2.16 5.33 8.20
C SER A 239 -1.32 5.85 9.37
N ASP A 240 -1.90 5.92 10.57
CA ASP A 240 -1.17 6.35 11.75
C ASP A 240 -0.28 5.24 12.30
N ASN A 241 0.98 5.54 12.62
CA ASN A 241 1.91 4.59 13.21
C ASN A 241 1.79 4.45 14.75
N SER A 242 0.68 4.92 15.33
CA SER A 242 0.40 4.93 16.78
C SER A 242 -0.41 3.69 17.21
N PHE A 243 -0.71 3.54 18.51
CA PHE A 243 -1.77 2.63 18.93
C PHE A 243 -3.15 3.27 18.67
N LEU A 244 -3.33 4.48 19.17
CA LEU A 244 -4.57 5.22 19.05
C LEU A 244 -4.24 6.69 18.86
N THR A 245 -5.02 7.36 18.03
CA THR A 245 -4.95 8.81 17.86
C THR A 245 -6.25 9.42 18.33
N ILE A 246 -6.16 10.50 19.11
CA ILE A 246 -7.29 11.34 19.50
C ILE A 246 -7.07 12.71 18.89
N LEU A 247 -7.96 13.12 18.01
CA LEU A 247 -7.86 14.32 17.20
C LEU A 247 -8.95 15.32 17.59
N LEU A 248 -8.50 16.50 18.01
CA LEU A 248 -9.32 17.70 18.12
C LEU A 248 -9.24 18.48 16.80
N GLN A 249 -10.40 18.82 16.23
CA GLN A 249 -10.50 19.60 15.01
C GLN A 249 -11.22 20.93 15.30
N ASP A 250 -10.94 21.95 14.49
CA ASP A 250 -11.77 23.15 14.45
C ASP A 250 -13.05 22.94 13.61
N HIS A 251 -13.73 24.04 13.28
CA HIS A 251 -14.99 24.04 12.53
C HIS A 251 -14.81 24.01 10.99
N ILE A 252 -13.57 24.05 10.47
CA ILE A 252 -13.32 24.14 9.02
C ILE A 252 -13.39 22.75 8.36
N GLY A 253 -13.00 21.69 9.09
CA GLY A 253 -13.03 20.32 8.57
C GLY A 253 -11.92 20.04 7.56
N GLY A 254 -12.12 19.11 6.62
CA GLY A 254 -11.13 18.76 5.58
C GLY A 254 -10.37 17.45 5.80
N LEU A 255 -10.63 16.75 6.92
CA LEU A 255 -10.20 15.35 7.10
C LEU A 255 -11.06 14.43 6.24
N GLN A 256 -10.41 13.51 5.54
CA GLN A 256 -11.06 12.44 4.78
C GLN A 256 -10.49 11.08 5.17
N VAL A 257 -11.35 10.08 5.26
CA VAL A 257 -11.02 8.69 5.57
C VAL A 257 -11.35 7.82 4.37
N LEU A 258 -10.48 6.88 4.02
CA LEU A 258 -10.72 5.93 2.94
C LEU A 258 -11.58 4.77 3.45
N HIS A 259 -12.81 4.66 2.97
CA HIS A 259 -13.73 3.57 3.31
C HIS A 259 -14.37 3.00 2.06
N ASP A 260 -14.34 1.67 1.89
CA ASP A 260 -14.86 0.97 0.71
C ASP A 260 -14.39 1.56 -0.63
N GLN A 261 -13.10 1.93 -0.73
CA GLN A 261 -12.46 2.56 -1.90
C GLN A 261 -12.90 4.01 -2.18
N TYR A 262 -13.67 4.63 -1.30
CA TYR A 262 -14.10 6.02 -1.40
C TYR A 262 -13.50 6.90 -0.32
N TRP A 263 -13.17 8.14 -0.67
CA TRP A 263 -12.79 9.16 0.31
C TRP A 263 -14.07 9.74 0.95
N VAL A 264 -14.24 9.51 2.25
CA VAL A 264 -15.38 9.95 3.05
C VAL A 264 -14.97 11.15 3.91
N ASP A 265 -15.71 12.25 3.79
CA ASP A 265 -15.48 13.44 4.62
C ASP A 265 -15.83 13.18 6.09
N VAL A 266 -15.00 13.68 7.00
CA VAL A 266 -15.29 13.71 8.43
C VAL A 266 -15.80 15.10 8.81
N PRO A 267 -17.12 15.29 8.96
CA PRO A 267 -17.66 16.60 9.30
C PRO A 267 -17.30 16.97 10.75
N PRO A 268 -16.84 18.21 11.00
CA PRO A 268 -16.54 18.66 12.35
C PRO A 268 -17.83 18.78 13.17
N VAL A 269 -17.89 18.08 14.29
CA VAL A 269 -19.00 18.17 15.26
C VAL A 269 -18.53 18.97 16.47
N PRO A 270 -19.24 20.05 16.88
CA PRO A 270 -18.84 20.86 18.03
C PRO A 270 -18.66 20.03 19.30
N GLY A 271 -17.48 20.13 19.91
CA GLY A 271 -17.15 19.40 21.13
C GLY A 271 -16.95 17.90 20.94
N ALA A 272 -16.87 17.40 19.71
CA ALA A 272 -16.48 16.02 19.44
C ALA A 272 -14.98 15.89 19.26
N LEU A 273 -14.46 14.71 19.59
CA LEU A 273 -13.09 14.31 19.26
C LEU A 273 -13.16 13.14 18.28
N VAL A 274 -12.33 13.17 17.24
CA VAL A 274 -12.17 12.05 16.33
C VAL A 274 -11.15 11.09 16.92
N VAL A 275 -11.45 9.79 16.91
CA VAL A 275 -10.58 8.73 17.39
C VAL A 275 -10.32 7.79 16.23
N ASN A 276 -9.07 7.42 16.03
CA ASN A 276 -8.70 6.39 15.06
C ASN A 276 -7.66 5.41 15.58
N VAL A 277 -7.79 4.19 15.08
CA VAL A 277 -6.89 3.07 15.33
C VAL A 277 -5.64 3.27 14.48
N GLY A 278 -4.46 3.13 15.09
CA GLY A 278 -3.20 3.13 14.38
C GLY A 278 -2.64 1.72 14.15
N ASP A 279 -1.61 1.65 13.32
CA ASP A 279 -0.98 0.42 12.85
C ASP A 279 -0.43 -0.45 13.98
N LEU A 280 0.05 0.15 15.08
CA LEU A 280 0.52 -0.62 16.23
C LEU A 280 -0.64 -1.30 16.96
N LEU A 281 -1.82 -0.66 17.02
CA LEU A 281 -3.00 -1.29 17.62
C LEU A 281 -3.57 -2.37 16.68
N GLN A 282 -3.60 -2.14 15.37
CA GLN A 282 -3.92 -3.19 14.40
C GLN A 282 -2.97 -4.39 14.53
N LEU A 283 -1.67 -4.14 14.69
CA LEU A 283 -0.65 -5.16 14.88
C LEU A 283 -0.89 -6.00 16.12
N ILE A 284 -1.06 -5.39 17.30
CA ILE A 284 -1.26 -6.14 18.54
C ILE A 284 -2.65 -6.77 18.62
N THR A 285 -3.65 -6.21 17.93
CA THR A 285 -5.00 -6.79 17.86
C THR A 285 -5.17 -7.82 16.75
N ASN A 286 -4.11 -8.08 15.97
CA ASN A 286 -4.07 -9.07 14.91
C ASN A 286 -5.15 -8.85 13.83
N ASP A 287 -5.22 -7.65 13.27
CA ASP A 287 -6.24 -7.21 12.29
C ASP A 287 -7.68 -7.15 12.83
N LYS A 288 -7.91 -7.36 14.13
CA LYS A 288 -9.25 -7.23 14.70
C LYS A 288 -9.71 -5.77 14.65
N PHE A 289 -8.88 -4.83 15.08
CA PHE A 289 -9.11 -3.42 14.81
C PHE A 289 -8.32 -2.98 13.60
N ILE A 290 -8.95 -2.18 12.73
CA ILE A 290 -8.36 -1.80 11.45
C ILE A 290 -7.78 -0.40 11.51
N SER A 291 -6.56 -0.24 11.02
CA SER A 291 -5.92 1.06 10.77
C SER A 291 -6.19 1.46 9.33
N VAL A 292 -6.66 2.68 9.12
CA VAL A 292 -7.25 3.09 7.84
C VAL A 292 -6.53 4.30 7.27
N GLU A 293 -6.35 4.29 5.94
CA GLU A 293 -5.80 5.42 5.22
C GLU A 293 -6.69 6.65 5.36
N HIS A 294 -6.08 7.79 5.67
CA HIS A 294 -6.76 9.06 5.79
C HIS A 294 -5.87 10.19 5.27
N ARG A 295 -6.47 11.32 4.88
CA ARG A 295 -5.77 12.50 4.35
C ARG A 295 -6.43 13.79 4.82
N VAL A 296 -5.76 14.92 4.63
CA VAL A 296 -6.33 16.25 4.91
C VAL A 296 -6.25 17.11 3.67
N LEU A 297 -7.39 17.62 3.21
CA LEU A 297 -7.46 18.53 2.06
C LEU A 297 -6.89 19.91 2.42
N ALA A 298 -6.22 20.55 1.46
CA ALA A 298 -5.93 21.98 1.54
C ALA A 298 -7.21 22.78 1.25
N ASN A 299 -7.31 23.99 1.80
CA ASN A 299 -8.52 24.81 1.67
C ASN A 299 -8.15 26.29 1.47
N VAL A 300 -8.95 27.02 0.69
CA VAL A 300 -8.87 28.48 0.59
C VAL A 300 -9.28 29.17 1.90
N ALA A 301 -10.17 28.54 2.67
CA ALA A 301 -10.57 29.02 3.99
C ALA A 301 -9.58 28.54 5.04
N GLY A 302 -9.19 29.43 5.96
CA GLY A 302 -8.24 29.11 7.01
C GLY A 302 -7.90 30.30 7.91
N PRO A 303 -6.95 30.11 8.85
CA PRO A 303 -6.21 28.86 9.05
C PRO A 303 -7.06 27.78 9.70
N ARG A 304 -6.92 26.54 9.22
CA ARG A 304 -7.45 25.36 9.88
C ARG A 304 -6.47 24.90 10.97
N ILE A 305 -6.99 24.58 12.15
CA ILE A 305 -6.22 24.05 13.27
C ILE A 305 -6.70 22.63 13.60
N SER A 306 -5.77 21.74 13.91
CA SER A 306 -6.11 20.47 14.55
C SER A 306 -5.01 20.00 15.50
N VAL A 307 -5.39 19.37 16.59
CA VAL A 307 -4.46 18.86 17.60
C VAL A 307 -4.60 17.35 17.69
N ALA A 308 -3.59 16.64 17.20
CA ALA A 308 -3.54 15.18 17.18
C ALA A 308 -2.71 14.67 18.36
N CYS A 309 -3.30 13.81 19.19
CA CYS A 309 -2.63 13.18 20.31
C CYS A 309 -2.43 11.69 20.02
N PHE A 310 -1.19 11.29 19.82
CA PHE A 310 -0.79 9.93 19.48
C PHE A 310 -0.33 9.17 20.71
N PHE A 311 -1.01 8.06 21.00
CA PHE A 311 -0.58 7.09 21.99
C PHE A 311 0.49 6.19 21.37
N SER A 312 1.74 6.65 21.34
CA SER A 312 2.93 5.88 20.95
C SER A 312 4.20 6.70 21.18
N SER A 313 5.30 6.01 21.43
CA SER A 313 6.63 6.60 21.63
C SER A 313 7.51 6.51 20.37
N TYR A 314 6.97 6.73 19.17
CA TYR A 314 7.67 6.38 17.91
C TYR A 314 9.02 7.12 17.68
N LEU A 315 9.27 8.26 18.32
CA LEU A 315 10.57 8.94 18.27
C LEU A 315 11.47 8.63 19.48
N MET A 316 10.95 7.97 20.52
CA MET A 316 11.72 7.60 21.71
C MET A 316 12.05 6.10 21.70
N ALA A 317 13.25 5.76 22.16
CA ALA A 317 13.64 4.36 22.31
C ALA A 317 12.72 3.66 23.30
N ASN A 318 12.00 2.64 22.82
CA ASN A 318 11.18 1.78 23.66
C ASN A 318 11.69 0.34 23.51
N PRO A 319 12.22 -0.30 24.58
CA PRO A 319 12.72 -1.67 24.52
C PRO A 319 11.59 -2.70 24.53
N ARG A 320 10.34 -2.29 24.78
CA ARG A 320 9.20 -3.19 24.79
C ARG A 320 8.94 -3.74 23.39
N VAL A 321 8.80 -5.05 23.34
CA VAL A 321 8.43 -5.79 22.14
C VAL A 321 6.91 -5.91 22.10
N TYR A 322 6.33 -5.52 20.97
CA TYR A 322 4.92 -5.63 20.67
C TYR A 322 4.71 -6.70 19.60
N GLY A 323 3.67 -7.49 19.80
CA GLY A 323 3.23 -8.52 18.87
C GLY A 323 1.74 -8.81 19.11
N PRO A 324 1.13 -9.65 18.28
CA PRO A 324 -0.27 -10.03 18.46
C PRO A 324 -0.56 -10.54 19.88
N ILE A 325 -1.61 -10.00 20.52
CA ILE A 325 -2.03 -10.32 21.89
C ILE A 325 -2.40 -11.79 22.00
N LYS A 326 -1.70 -12.54 22.85
CA LYS A 326 -1.80 -14.00 22.89
C LYS A 326 -3.20 -14.49 23.24
N GLU A 327 -3.92 -13.76 24.09
CA GLU A 327 -5.26 -14.08 24.57
C GLU A 327 -6.35 -13.99 23.51
N ILE A 328 -6.13 -13.23 22.43
CA ILE A 328 -7.06 -13.14 21.29
C ILE A 328 -6.60 -13.93 20.07
N LEU A 329 -5.43 -14.58 20.16
CA LEU A 329 -5.01 -15.54 19.17
C LEU A 329 -5.73 -16.86 19.42
N SER A 330 -6.21 -17.43 18.34
CA SER A 330 -6.58 -18.83 18.25
C SER A 330 -5.89 -19.39 17.02
N GLU A 331 -6.06 -20.67 16.72
CA GLU A 331 -5.41 -21.16 15.52
C GLU A 331 -6.24 -20.88 14.24
N GLU A 332 -7.45 -20.33 14.35
CA GLU A 332 -8.21 -19.63 13.27
C GLU A 332 -7.79 -18.16 13.12
N ASN A 333 -7.32 -17.54 14.20
CA ASN A 333 -6.76 -16.18 14.22
C ASN A 333 -5.27 -16.22 14.60
N PRO A 334 -4.40 -16.90 13.81
CA PRO A 334 -2.97 -16.99 14.10
C PRO A 334 -2.30 -15.62 13.95
N PRO A 335 -1.11 -15.43 14.53
CA PRO A 335 -0.41 -14.14 14.47
C PRO A 335 -0.04 -13.75 13.03
N ASN A 336 -0.71 -12.73 12.50
CA ASN A 336 -0.47 -12.13 11.18
C ASN A 336 0.77 -11.24 11.16
N TYR A 337 1.23 -10.80 12.33
CA TYR A 337 2.34 -9.87 12.49
C TYR A 337 3.49 -10.49 13.25
N ARG A 338 4.70 -10.01 12.96
CA ARG A 338 5.87 -10.34 13.75
C ARG A 338 6.00 -9.39 14.92
N ASP A 339 6.56 -9.93 15.99
CA ASP A 339 7.10 -9.17 17.09
C ASP A 339 8.06 -8.08 16.56
N THR A 340 7.90 -6.87 17.09
CA THR A 340 8.73 -5.72 16.76
C THR A 340 8.78 -4.75 17.92
N THR A 341 9.79 -3.89 17.96
CA THR A 341 9.77 -2.73 18.85
C THR A 341 9.16 -1.52 18.13
N ILE A 342 8.62 -0.57 18.89
CA ILE A 342 8.17 0.72 18.34
C ILE A 342 9.31 1.41 17.58
N THR A 343 10.54 1.30 18.08
CA THR A 343 11.74 1.90 17.45
C THR A 343 12.04 1.31 16.07
N GLU A 344 11.96 -0.03 15.94
CA GLU A 344 12.15 -0.72 14.66
C GLU A 344 11.07 -0.33 13.66
N TYR A 345 9.81 -0.36 14.08
CA TYR A 345 8.70 0.01 13.21
C TYR A 345 8.78 1.47 12.77
N ALA A 346 9.12 2.40 13.68
CA ALA A 346 9.27 3.81 13.36
C ALA A 346 10.45 4.11 12.43
N LYS A 347 11.54 3.32 12.49
CA LYS A 347 12.63 3.41 11.50
C LYS A 347 12.16 2.95 10.13
N PHE A 348 11.44 1.83 10.06
CA PHE A 348 10.86 1.35 8.82
C PHE A 348 9.92 2.41 8.21
N TYR A 349 8.99 2.92 9.01
CA TYR A 349 8.01 3.93 8.59
C TYR A 349 8.69 5.17 8.00
N ARG A 350 9.71 5.71 8.67
CA ARG A 350 10.48 6.87 8.18
C ARG A 350 11.25 6.61 6.89
N SER A 351 11.74 5.38 6.67
CA SER A 351 12.50 5.04 5.46
C SER A 351 11.64 4.90 4.20
N LYS A 352 10.33 4.68 4.37
CA LYS A 352 9.36 4.47 3.28
C LYS A 352 8.38 5.64 3.07
N GLY A 353 8.35 6.61 3.97
CA GLY A 353 7.39 7.71 3.92
C GLY A 353 5.99 7.26 4.36
N PHE A 354 4.95 7.91 3.86
CA PHE A 354 3.55 7.60 4.19
C PHE A 354 2.98 6.36 3.45
N ASP A 355 3.78 5.71 2.59
CA ASP A 355 3.40 4.53 1.81
C ASP A 355 3.68 3.22 2.58
N VAL A 356 3.11 3.10 3.78
CA VAL A 356 3.38 1.99 4.71
C VAL A 356 2.09 1.27 5.03
N SER A 357 1.57 0.52 4.07
CA SER A 357 0.76 -0.65 4.41
C SER A 357 1.56 -1.90 4.01
N LEU A 358 1.60 -2.92 4.88
CA LEU A 358 1.97 -4.32 4.60
C LEU A 358 3.37 -4.86 4.99
N SER A 359 4.37 -4.07 5.37
CA SER A 359 5.75 -4.62 5.54
C SER A 359 6.05 -5.39 6.85
N LEU A 360 5.25 -5.20 7.90
CA LEU A 360 5.39 -5.93 9.17
C LEU A 360 4.48 -7.16 9.28
N ARG A 361 3.59 -7.36 8.31
CA ARG A 361 2.88 -8.63 8.21
C ARG A 361 3.94 -9.71 8.04
N ARG A 362 3.88 -10.74 8.88
CA ARG A 362 4.64 -11.95 8.61
C ARG A 362 4.21 -12.41 7.21
N PRO A 363 5.13 -12.78 6.30
CA PRO A 363 4.74 -13.76 5.30
C PRO A 363 4.12 -14.92 6.08
N PRO A 364 2.93 -15.39 5.70
CA PRO A 364 2.16 -16.33 6.53
C PRO A 364 3.10 -17.46 6.97
N PRO A 365 3.17 -17.78 8.28
CA PRO A 365 4.05 -18.86 8.73
C PRO A 365 3.69 -20.11 7.94
N LEU A 366 4.71 -20.77 7.39
CA LEU A 366 4.57 -21.98 6.57
C LEU A 366 4.17 -23.23 7.39
N GLU A 367 3.66 -23.02 8.60
CA GLU A 367 3.04 -23.99 9.49
C GLU A 367 1.74 -23.40 10.07
N HIS A 368 0.65 -23.80 9.42
CA HIS A 368 -0.72 -24.00 9.92
C HIS A 368 -1.44 -22.90 10.72
N ARG A 369 -2.32 -22.17 10.01
CA ARG A 369 -3.73 -22.07 10.44
C ARG A 369 -4.30 -23.48 10.63
N VAL A 370 -4.57 -23.86 11.86
CA VAL A 370 -5.83 -24.47 12.34
C VAL A 370 -5.59 -25.14 13.67
N ARG A 371 -6.52 -24.86 14.56
CA ARG A 371 -6.91 -25.61 15.74
C ARG A 371 -7.99 -24.71 16.40
N ILE A 372 -9.16 -25.31 16.59
CA ILE A 372 -10.13 -24.88 17.58
C ILE A 372 -10.25 -26.11 18.48
N TRP A 373 -10.02 -25.87 19.77
CA TRP A 373 -10.56 -26.57 20.93
C TRP A 373 -10.18 -28.03 21.19
N LEU A 374 -9.18 -28.18 22.07
CA LEU A 374 -9.14 -29.23 23.09
C LEU A 374 -9.56 -28.65 24.45
N ALA A 375 -10.86 -28.40 24.61
CA ALA A 375 -11.49 -28.43 25.93
C ALA A 375 -12.89 -29.03 25.80
N SER A 376 -12.96 -30.28 25.34
CA SER A 376 -14.08 -31.23 25.53
C SER A 376 -13.65 -32.64 25.13
N LEU A 377 -12.51 -33.12 25.65
CA LEU A 377 -12.29 -34.56 25.78
C LEU A 377 -12.97 -35.01 27.07
N LEU A 378 -14.29 -35.12 27.00
CA LEU A 378 -15.10 -36.09 27.74
C LEU A 378 -16.52 -35.96 27.16
N SER A 379 -16.89 -36.94 26.34
CA SER A 379 -18.26 -37.26 25.87
C SER A 379 -18.62 -36.80 24.44
N PHE A 380 -18.32 -37.65 23.45
CA PHE A 380 -19.13 -37.75 22.22
C PHE A 380 -19.78 -39.15 22.17
N ALA A 381 -20.83 -39.28 22.98
CA ALA A 381 -21.97 -40.16 22.74
C ALA A 381 -23.19 -39.24 22.96
N PHE A 382 -24.19 -39.27 22.06
CA PHE A 382 -25.17 -38.21 21.75
C PHE A 382 -24.60 -37.20 20.74
N VAL A 383 -25.07 -37.12 19.50
CA VAL A 383 -26.46 -36.84 19.11
C VAL A 383 -26.84 -37.63 17.85
N HIS A 384 -27.74 -38.60 18.03
CA HIS A 384 -28.78 -38.92 17.04
C HIS A 384 -29.97 -37.99 17.33
N SER A 385 -30.64 -37.51 16.29
CA SER A 385 -31.80 -36.59 16.30
C SER A 385 -31.45 -35.11 16.30
N PHE A 386 -31.47 -34.48 15.12
CA PHE A 386 -32.51 -33.53 14.70
C PHE A 386 -32.16 -33.07 13.28
N GLY A 387 -33.12 -33.21 12.36
CA GLY A 387 -32.95 -32.79 10.97
C GLY A 387 -32.94 -31.27 10.83
N PHE A 388 -31.93 -30.74 10.15
CA PHE A 388 -31.88 -29.35 9.69
C PHE A 388 -31.63 -29.33 8.18
N ASN A 389 -32.59 -28.77 7.44
CA ASN A 389 -32.43 -28.33 6.05
C ASN A 389 -31.95 -26.88 6.08
N GLY A 390 -30.70 -26.62 5.70
CA GLY A 390 -30.13 -25.28 5.54
C GLY A 390 -28.86 -25.33 4.68
N ASN A 391 -28.67 -24.32 3.82
CA ASN A 391 -27.51 -24.19 2.94
C ASN A 391 -26.21 -24.09 3.76
N LEU A 392 -25.33 -25.08 3.63
CA LEU A 392 -24.02 -25.13 4.29
C LEU A 392 -22.93 -24.67 3.32
N ILE A 393 -22.24 -23.58 3.66
CA ILE A 393 -21.00 -23.14 3.02
C ILE A 393 -19.86 -23.90 3.71
N PHE A 394 -19.23 -24.85 3.02
CA PHE A 394 -18.06 -25.58 3.52
C PHE A 394 -16.80 -24.75 3.28
N SER A 395 -16.36 -24.01 4.30
CA SER A 395 -15.03 -23.40 4.34
C SER A 395 -14.09 -24.28 5.17
N ASP A 396 -12.96 -24.67 4.56
CA ASP A 396 -11.78 -25.33 5.16
C ASP A 396 -11.88 -26.84 5.50
N LEU A 397 -11.27 -27.67 4.64
CA LEU A 397 -10.75 -28.99 5.01
C LEU A 397 -9.29 -28.82 5.47
N ARG A 398 -9.02 -28.92 6.78
CA ARG A 398 -7.64 -28.93 7.31
C ARG A 398 -7.45 -30.10 8.29
N ASN A 399 -6.42 -30.90 8.01
CA ASN A 399 -6.00 -32.13 8.69
C ASN A 399 -6.93 -33.35 8.57
N VAL A 400 -6.85 -34.04 7.43
CA VAL A 400 -7.11 -35.49 7.36
C VAL A 400 -5.88 -36.17 6.75
N SER A 401 -5.10 -36.88 7.58
CA SER A 401 -4.24 -37.94 7.05
C SER A 401 -5.16 -39.09 6.64
N CYS A 402 -5.59 -39.11 5.38
CA CYS A 402 -6.48 -40.13 4.88
C CYS A 402 -5.64 -41.34 4.46
N SER A 403 -5.30 -42.20 5.41
CA SER A 403 -4.94 -43.59 5.08
C SER A 403 -6.17 -44.47 4.87
N TYR A 404 -7.41 -43.95 5.03
CA TYR A 404 -8.64 -44.68 4.72
C TYR A 404 -9.79 -43.76 4.29
N ASN A 405 -10.37 -44.09 3.14
CA ASN A 405 -11.58 -43.58 2.46
C ASN A 405 -12.48 -42.61 3.26
N PHE A 406 -12.66 -41.40 2.72
CA PHE A 406 -13.73 -40.46 3.11
C PHE A 406 -15.12 -41.06 2.86
N SER A 407 -16.09 -40.71 3.72
CA SER A 407 -17.47 -41.23 3.67
C SER A 407 -18.34 -40.60 2.55
N PRO A 408 -19.40 -41.29 2.08
CA PRO A 408 -20.20 -40.91 0.91
C PRO A 408 -21.05 -39.62 1.02
N SER A 409 -21.06 -38.92 2.16
CA SER A 409 -21.99 -37.81 2.42
C SER A 409 -21.60 -36.46 1.82
N LEU A 410 -20.33 -36.29 1.38
CA LEU A 410 -19.87 -35.13 0.57
C LEU A 410 -20.24 -35.27 -0.92
N GLU A 411 -20.76 -36.43 -1.35
CA GLU A 411 -21.05 -36.71 -2.76
C GLU A 411 -22.29 -35.98 -3.31
N ASN A 412 -23.06 -35.28 -2.46
CA ASN A 412 -24.37 -34.71 -2.83
C ASN A 412 -24.59 -33.20 -2.58
N SER A 413 -23.60 -32.42 -2.11
CA SER A 413 -23.77 -30.96 -1.93
C SER A 413 -23.04 -30.19 -3.04
N SER A 414 -23.64 -30.13 -4.21
CA SER A 414 -23.03 -29.69 -5.47
C SER A 414 -23.33 -28.22 -5.83
N ASN A 415 -22.94 -27.24 -5.00
CA ASN A 415 -22.97 -25.82 -5.36
C ASN A 415 -21.95 -24.98 -4.56
N PHE A 416 -20.81 -24.62 -5.16
CA PHE A 416 -19.83 -23.72 -4.55
C PHE A 416 -19.34 -22.70 -5.59
N GLU A 417 -19.32 -21.40 -5.26
CA GLU A 417 -18.82 -20.35 -6.15
C GLU A 417 -17.32 -20.04 -5.95
N LEU A 418 -16.81 -20.27 -4.73
CA LEU A 418 -15.43 -19.99 -4.32
C LEU A 418 -14.85 -21.16 -3.50
N LEU A 419 -13.64 -21.61 -3.84
CA LEU A 419 -12.90 -22.63 -3.10
C LEU A 419 -11.46 -22.15 -2.84
N ARG A 420 -11.00 -22.29 -1.60
CA ARG A 420 -9.62 -22.01 -1.20
C ARG A 420 -9.02 -23.22 -0.49
N LEU A 421 -7.87 -23.71 -0.95
CA LEU A 421 -7.12 -24.81 -0.34
C LEU A 421 -5.79 -24.27 0.23
N GLY A 422 -5.49 -24.56 1.51
CA GLY A 422 -4.35 -24.02 2.26
C GLY A 422 -3.34 -25.06 2.80
N THR A 423 -2.35 -24.57 3.56
CA THR A 423 -0.97 -25.08 3.74
C THR A 423 -0.76 -26.50 4.30
N VAL A 424 0.20 -27.23 3.69
CA VAL A 424 0.66 -28.63 3.89
C VAL A 424 -0.48 -29.65 3.98
N VAL A 425 -0.99 -30.04 2.81
CA VAL A 425 -1.87 -31.20 2.63
C VAL A 425 -1.34 -32.00 1.46
N TYR A 426 -1.05 -33.29 1.69
CA TYR A 426 -0.95 -34.26 0.62
C TYR A 426 -2.37 -34.62 0.20
N LEU A 427 -2.86 -34.09 -0.92
CA LEU A 427 -4.23 -34.33 -1.41
C LEU A 427 -4.37 -35.69 -2.12
N TYR A 428 -3.83 -36.77 -1.54
CA TYR A 428 -4.06 -38.12 -2.04
C TYR A 428 -5.53 -38.52 -1.79
N GLY A 429 -6.36 -38.49 -2.83
CA GLY A 429 -7.76 -38.96 -2.79
C GLY A 429 -8.86 -37.88 -2.67
N CYS A 430 -8.52 -36.61 -2.48
CA CYS A 430 -9.51 -35.50 -2.44
C CYS A 430 -9.70 -34.79 -3.80
N GLN A 431 -9.16 -35.36 -4.87
CA GLN A 431 -9.17 -34.76 -6.21
C GLN A 431 -10.56 -34.74 -6.86
N LYS A 432 -11.59 -35.38 -6.26
CA LYS A 432 -13.00 -35.20 -6.64
C LYS A 432 -13.46 -33.74 -6.49
N LEU A 433 -12.84 -32.92 -5.64
CA LEU A 433 -13.16 -31.49 -5.53
C LEU A 433 -12.83 -30.70 -6.81
N LEU A 434 -11.88 -31.22 -7.60
CA LEU A 434 -11.55 -30.70 -8.93
C LEU A 434 -12.55 -31.14 -10.00
N THR A 435 -13.75 -31.60 -9.63
CA THR A 435 -14.86 -31.95 -10.54
C THR A 435 -16.09 -31.04 -10.36
N CYS A 436 -15.95 -29.95 -9.59
CA CYS A 436 -17.04 -29.04 -9.27
C CYS A 436 -17.53 -28.25 -10.50
N LYS A 437 -18.80 -28.43 -10.87
CA LYS A 437 -19.39 -27.81 -12.06
C LYS A 437 -19.72 -26.33 -11.89
N THR A 438 -19.86 -25.84 -10.66
CA THR A 438 -20.34 -24.48 -10.37
C THR A 438 -19.26 -23.53 -9.85
N LEU A 439 -18.04 -24.03 -9.65
CA LEU A 439 -16.93 -23.24 -9.13
C LEU A 439 -16.49 -22.18 -10.13
N VAL A 440 -16.52 -20.90 -9.72
CA VAL A 440 -16.15 -19.76 -10.57
C VAL A 440 -14.74 -19.24 -10.27
N LYS A 441 -14.33 -19.31 -9.00
CA LYS A 441 -13.01 -18.88 -8.55
C LYS A 441 -12.34 -19.94 -7.67
N LEU A 442 -11.09 -20.28 -8.00
CA LEU A 442 -10.28 -21.25 -7.29
C LEU A 442 -8.96 -20.60 -6.88
N THR A 443 -8.60 -20.74 -5.61
CA THR A 443 -7.29 -20.36 -5.09
C THR A 443 -6.62 -21.56 -4.46
N LEU A 444 -5.45 -21.92 -4.98
CA LEU A 444 -4.57 -22.99 -4.49
C LEU A 444 -3.35 -22.31 -3.85
N GLY A 445 -3.15 -22.51 -2.54
CA GLY A 445 -2.18 -21.73 -1.74
C GLY A 445 -1.02 -22.53 -1.12
N THR A 446 -0.18 -21.80 -0.37
CA THR A 446 1.21 -22.12 0.05
C THR A 446 1.54 -23.56 0.45
N ARG A 447 2.58 -24.15 -0.16
CA ARG A 447 3.12 -25.52 0.11
C ARG A 447 2.09 -26.65 -0.04
N LEU A 448 1.19 -26.52 -1.02
CA LEU A 448 0.25 -27.58 -1.37
C LEU A 448 0.93 -28.60 -2.28
N PHE A 449 0.89 -29.88 -1.91
CA PHE A 449 1.36 -30.96 -2.77
C PHE A 449 0.13 -31.68 -3.38
N LEU A 450 -0.16 -31.37 -4.64
CA LEU A 450 -1.27 -32.00 -5.36
C LEU A 450 -0.90 -33.38 -5.93
N GLY A 451 0.40 -33.66 -6.03
CA GLY A 451 0.93 -34.83 -6.71
C GLY A 451 0.43 -34.90 -8.16
N LYS A 452 0.24 -36.11 -8.66
CA LYS A 452 -0.37 -36.38 -9.96
C LYS A 452 -1.87 -36.10 -9.92
N LEU A 453 -2.34 -35.14 -10.71
CA LEU A 453 -3.77 -34.88 -10.85
C LEU A 453 -4.43 -36.03 -11.61
N PRO A 454 -5.71 -36.34 -11.30
CA PRO A 454 -6.40 -37.38 -11.99
C PRO A 454 -6.87 -36.87 -13.36
N SER A 455 -6.99 -37.77 -14.33
CA SER A 455 -7.47 -37.42 -15.67
C SER A 455 -8.92 -36.93 -15.73
N TYR A 456 -9.67 -37.03 -14.63
CA TYR A 456 -11.08 -36.62 -14.55
C TYR A 456 -11.31 -35.19 -14.01
N VAL A 457 -10.26 -34.37 -13.83
CA VAL A 457 -10.41 -32.95 -13.45
C VAL A 457 -11.34 -32.23 -14.42
N SER A 458 -12.39 -31.58 -13.89
CA SER A 458 -13.40 -30.86 -14.65
C SER A 458 -14.02 -29.73 -13.82
N LEU A 459 -13.66 -28.49 -14.15
CA LEU A 459 -14.15 -27.26 -13.54
C LEU A 459 -14.77 -26.35 -14.61
N PRO A 460 -15.92 -26.74 -15.20
CA PRO A 460 -16.47 -26.11 -16.41
C PRO A 460 -16.95 -24.66 -16.25
N SER A 461 -17.09 -24.15 -15.03
CA SER A 461 -17.51 -22.76 -14.75
C SER A 461 -16.38 -21.87 -14.24
N LEU A 462 -15.15 -22.40 -14.14
CA LEU A 462 -14.05 -21.70 -13.49
C LEU A 462 -13.49 -20.60 -14.41
N LYS A 463 -13.61 -19.35 -13.96
CA LYS A 463 -13.10 -18.16 -14.67
C LYS A 463 -11.77 -17.67 -14.12
N PHE A 464 -11.56 -17.76 -12.81
CA PHE A 464 -10.39 -17.21 -12.14
C PHE A 464 -9.63 -18.29 -11.38
N LEU A 465 -8.35 -18.47 -11.72
CA LEU A 465 -7.47 -19.43 -11.09
C LEU A 465 -6.25 -18.73 -10.50
N PHE A 466 -6.04 -18.89 -9.19
CA PHE A 466 -4.91 -18.35 -8.46
C PHE A 466 -4.08 -19.52 -7.91
N ILE A 467 -2.79 -19.57 -8.22
CA ILE A 467 -1.88 -20.62 -7.80
C ILE A 467 -0.69 -19.97 -7.10
N HIS A 468 -0.47 -20.37 -5.85
CA HIS A 468 0.55 -19.79 -5.00
C HIS A 468 1.35 -20.89 -4.27
N SER A 469 2.62 -21.07 -4.63
CA SER A 469 3.56 -22.08 -4.08
C SER A 469 2.98 -23.51 -4.04
N VAL A 470 2.48 -24.01 -5.17
CA VAL A 470 1.86 -25.34 -5.35
C VAL A 470 2.80 -26.29 -6.11
N PHE A 471 2.97 -27.50 -5.58
CA PHE A 471 3.82 -28.56 -6.12
C PHE A 471 3.01 -29.64 -6.85
N PHE A 472 3.48 -30.01 -8.05
CA PHE A 472 2.93 -31.07 -8.88
C PHE A 472 3.97 -32.19 -9.05
N ASP A 473 3.52 -33.44 -9.24
CA ASP A 473 4.43 -34.58 -9.49
C ASP A 473 5.12 -34.46 -10.87
N ASP A 474 4.47 -33.79 -11.82
CA ASP A 474 4.96 -33.63 -13.18
C ASP A 474 4.70 -32.19 -13.68
N PHE A 475 5.63 -31.68 -14.48
CA PHE A 475 5.58 -30.32 -15.03
C PHE A 475 4.40 -30.09 -16.00
N GLY A 476 3.77 -31.15 -16.49
CA GLY A 476 2.59 -31.11 -17.33
C GLY A 476 1.26 -31.04 -16.57
N GLU A 477 1.22 -31.24 -15.25
CA GLU A 477 -0.04 -31.34 -14.49
C GLU A 477 -0.86 -30.05 -14.53
N LEU A 478 -0.21 -28.89 -14.40
CA LEU A 478 -0.87 -27.60 -14.48
C LEU A 478 -1.58 -27.43 -15.84
N SER A 479 -0.89 -27.73 -16.93
CA SER A 479 -1.40 -27.40 -18.26
C SER A 479 -2.22 -28.51 -18.89
N ASN A 480 -1.72 -29.74 -18.85
CA ASN A 480 -2.34 -30.88 -19.52
C ASN A 480 -3.52 -31.46 -18.73
N VAL A 481 -3.63 -31.15 -17.43
CA VAL A 481 -4.70 -31.68 -16.57
C VAL A 481 -5.55 -30.57 -15.97
N LEU A 482 -4.95 -29.65 -15.20
CA LEU A 482 -5.74 -28.63 -14.49
C LEU A 482 -6.37 -27.61 -15.45
N LEU A 483 -5.57 -26.94 -16.28
CA LEU A 483 -6.08 -25.96 -17.25
C LEU A 483 -6.95 -26.64 -18.32
N ALA A 484 -6.57 -27.83 -18.79
CA ALA A 484 -7.39 -28.62 -19.71
C ALA A 484 -8.79 -28.95 -19.13
N GLY A 485 -8.89 -29.12 -17.82
CA GLY A 485 -10.16 -29.32 -17.12
C GLY A 485 -10.98 -28.03 -16.89
N CYS A 486 -10.44 -26.85 -17.20
CA CYS A 486 -11.06 -25.54 -16.96
C CYS A 486 -11.37 -24.82 -18.30
N PRO A 487 -12.38 -25.25 -19.07
CA PRO A 487 -12.61 -24.80 -20.45
C PRO A 487 -13.05 -23.33 -20.60
N VAL A 488 -13.28 -22.59 -19.50
CA VAL A 488 -13.73 -21.18 -19.52
C VAL A 488 -12.84 -20.27 -18.67
N VAL A 489 -11.62 -20.70 -18.34
CA VAL A 489 -10.70 -19.90 -17.53
C VAL A 489 -10.25 -18.66 -18.32
N GLU A 490 -10.50 -17.49 -17.75
CA GLU A 490 -10.23 -16.18 -18.36
C GLU A 490 -8.98 -15.53 -17.76
N ALA A 491 -8.69 -15.78 -16.47
CA ALA A 491 -7.54 -15.20 -15.78
C ALA A 491 -6.79 -16.23 -14.91
N LEU A 492 -5.46 -16.24 -15.04
CA LEU A 492 -4.53 -17.11 -14.34
C LEU A 492 -3.45 -16.26 -13.66
N TYR A 493 -3.27 -16.50 -12.37
CA TYR A 493 -2.24 -15.87 -11.55
C TYR A 493 -1.33 -16.96 -10.96
N LEU A 494 -0.07 -16.97 -11.37
CA LEU A 494 0.97 -17.87 -10.89
C LEU A 494 1.97 -17.08 -10.07
N ASN A 495 2.16 -17.47 -8.82
CA ASN A 495 3.22 -16.94 -7.97
C ASN A 495 3.88 -18.14 -7.26
N GLN A 496 5.07 -18.53 -7.69
CA GLN A 496 5.68 -19.80 -7.28
C GLN A 496 7.10 -19.62 -6.73
N ASP A 497 7.35 -20.29 -5.60
CA ASP A 497 8.65 -20.34 -4.93
C ASP A 497 9.22 -21.77 -5.09
N GLY A 498 9.98 -22.06 -6.15
CA GLY A 498 10.79 -23.30 -6.27
C GLY A 498 10.41 -24.33 -7.36
N GLU A 499 10.72 -25.60 -7.11
CA GLU A 499 11.00 -26.68 -8.10
C GLU A 499 9.86 -27.16 -9.03
N SER A 500 8.62 -26.67 -8.92
CA SER A 500 7.47 -27.12 -9.73
C SER A 500 6.98 -26.06 -10.71
N MET A 501 7.76 -25.84 -11.78
CA MET A 501 7.46 -24.86 -12.82
C MET A 501 6.93 -25.53 -14.10
N PRO A 502 5.79 -25.10 -14.68
CA PRO A 502 5.27 -25.71 -15.89
C PRO A 502 6.23 -25.52 -17.08
N TYR A 503 6.43 -26.57 -17.88
CA TYR A 503 7.18 -26.43 -19.15
C TYR A 503 6.40 -25.68 -20.23
N THR A 504 5.08 -25.71 -20.15
CA THR A 504 4.18 -25.07 -21.11
C THR A 504 3.00 -24.50 -20.35
N ILE A 505 2.52 -23.32 -20.71
CA ILE A 505 1.21 -22.79 -20.30
C ILE A 505 0.37 -22.68 -21.57
N SER A 506 -0.68 -23.49 -21.67
CA SER A 506 -1.57 -23.55 -22.85
C SER A 506 -3.02 -23.43 -22.43
N SER A 507 -3.74 -22.50 -23.06
CA SER A 507 -5.17 -22.31 -22.88
C SER A 507 -5.73 -21.40 -23.98
N PRO A 508 -6.76 -21.84 -24.73
CA PRO A 508 -7.39 -21.00 -25.74
C PRO A 508 -8.35 -19.96 -25.16
N THR A 509 -8.72 -20.02 -23.88
CA THR A 509 -9.69 -19.08 -23.28
C THR A 509 -9.06 -18.00 -22.41
N LEU A 510 -7.78 -18.15 -22.09
CA LEU A 510 -7.09 -17.26 -21.19
C LEU A 510 -6.88 -15.89 -21.83
N LYS A 511 -7.31 -14.84 -21.14
CA LYS A 511 -7.18 -13.43 -21.56
C LYS A 511 -6.17 -12.67 -20.74
N ARG A 512 -5.99 -13.06 -19.47
CA ARG A 512 -5.04 -12.42 -18.54
C ARG A 512 -4.14 -13.46 -17.90
N LEU A 513 -2.84 -13.22 -17.95
CA LEU A 513 -1.82 -14.05 -17.31
C LEU A 513 -0.88 -13.15 -16.50
N SER A 514 -0.72 -13.48 -15.21
CA SER A 514 0.33 -12.92 -14.35
C SER A 514 1.19 -14.06 -13.82
N VAL A 515 2.50 -13.97 -14.01
CA VAL A 515 3.46 -15.00 -13.61
C VAL A 515 4.62 -14.33 -12.87
N HIS A 516 4.86 -14.76 -11.65
CA HIS A 516 5.98 -14.31 -10.82
C HIS A 516 6.71 -15.53 -10.28
N TYR A 517 7.98 -15.69 -10.68
CA TYR A 517 8.84 -16.77 -10.23
C TYR A 517 10.06 -16.20 -9.49
N GLU A 518 10.30 -16.69 -8.28
CA GLU A 518 11.41 -16.23 -7.44
C GLU A 518 12.69 -17.06 -7.61
N TYR A 519 12.62 -18.27 -8.19
CA TYR A 519 13.78 -19.15 -8.37
C TYR A 519 13.57 -20.17 -9.50
N HIS A 520 14.55 -20.30 -10.41
CA HIS A 520 14.57 -21.32 -11.45
C HIS A 520 15.76 -22.27 -11.25
N PHE A 521 15.54 -23.58 -11.43
CA PHE A 521 16.56 -24.62 -11.23
C PHE A 521 17.12 -25.20 -12.54
N GLU A 522 16.90 -24.51 -13.67
CA GLU A 522 17.06 -24.94 -15.08
C GLU A 522 15.76 -25.40 -15.74
N SER A 523 15.15 -24.55 -16.58
CA SER A 523 14.06 -24.96 -17.45
C SER A 523 13.89 -24.03 -18.66
N VAL A 524 13.21 -24.56 -19.67
CA VAL A 524 12.60 -23.82 -20.78
C VAL A 524 11.11 -23.63 -20.46
N ILE A 525 10.47 -22.59 -21.01
CA ILE A 525 9.01 -22.44 -20.89
C ILE A 525 8.38 -22.13 -22.25
N SER A 526 7.19 -22.67 -22.50
CA SER A 526 6.40 -22.39 -23.70
C SER A 526 5.09 -21.71 -23.34
N PHE A 527 4.66 -20.78 -24.18
CA PHE A 527 3.35 -20.14 -24.09
C PHE A 527 2.55 -20.51 -25.33
N ASP A 528 1.35 -21.07 -25.14
CA ASP A 528 0.41 -21.35 -26.21
C ASP A 528 -0.96 -20.77 -25.86
N LEU A 529 -1.06 -19.46 -25.98
CA LEU A 529 -2.18 -18.64 -25.48
C LEU A 529 -2.64 -17.69 -26.59
N PRO A 530 -3.29 -18.22 -27.65
CA PRO A 530 -3.60 -17.45 -28.86
C PRO A 530 -4.54 -16.26 -28.61
N ASN A 531 -5.35 -16.30 -27.54
CA ASN A 531 -6.34 -15.28 -27.18
C ASN A 531 -5.94 -14.44 -25.94
N LEU A 532 -4.67 -14.52 -25.51
CA LEU A 532 -4.18 -13.71 -24.39
C LEU A 532 -4.17 -12.24 -24.77
N GLU A 533 -4.75 -11.37 -23.94
CA GLU A 533 -4.83 -9.92 -24.16
C GLU A 533 -3.81 -9.18 -23.28
N TYR A 534 -3.56 -9.69 -22.07
CA TYR A 534 -2.65 -9.09 -21.07
C TYR A 534 -1.66 -10.11 -20.51
N LEU A 535 -0.38 -9.74 -20.47
CA LEU A 535 0.71 -10.50 -19.87
C LEU A 535 1.49 -9.66 -18.86
N ASP A 536 1.62 -10.15 -17.64
CA ASP A 536 2.61 -9.71 -16.65
C ASP A 536 3.54 -10.89 -16.36
N TYR A 537 4.81 -10.76 -16.75
CA TYR A 537 5.79 -11.84 -16.66
C TYR A 537 7.05 -11.37 -15.93
N SER A 538 7.23 -11.89 -14.72
CA SER A 538 8.39 -11.66 -13.85
C SER A 538 9.13 -12.97 -13.60
N ASP A 539 10.36 -13.09 -14.10
CA ASP A 539 11.13 -14.34 -14.08
C ASP A 539 12.64 -14.11 -14.30
N TYR A 540 13.46 -15.15 -14.18
CA TYR A 540 14.81 -15.20 -14.71
C TYR A 540 14.81 -15.53 -16.21
N ALA A 541 15.82 -15.01 -16.92
CA ALA A 541 16.08 -15.37 -18.31
C ALA A 541 16.42 -16.86 -18.43
N LEU A 542 15.58 -17.60 -19.15
CA LEU A 542 15.69 -19.06 -19.30
C LEU A 542 16.57 -19.49 -20.48
N TYR A 543 16.95 -20.76 -20.55
CA TYR A 543 17.72 -21.34 -21.66
C TYR A 543 17.05 -21.17 -23.03
N GLY A 544 15.71 -21.03 -23.04
CA GLY A 544 14.94 -20.79 -24.24
C GLY A 544 13.44 -20.82 -24.00
N TYR A 545 12.72 -20.29 -24.99
CA TYR A 545 11.26 -20.26 -25.02
C TYR A 545 10.74 -21.02 -26.26
N PRO A 546 10.65 -22.36 -26.24
CA PRO A 546 10.57 -23.19 -27.45
C PRO A 546 9.38 -22.87 -28.36
N GLN A 547 8.21 -22.62 -27.76
CA GLN A 547 6.98 -22.21 -28.43
C GLN A 547 6.40 -20.99 -27.71
N VAL A 548 6.14 -19.91 -28.45
CA VAL A 548 5.52 -18.70 -27.92
C VAL A 548 4.45 -18.23 -28.91
N ASN A 549 3.21 -18.62 -28.65
CA ASN A 549 2.02 -18.21 -29.39
C ASN A 549 1.21 -17.26 -28.50
N LEU A 550 1.33 -15.97 -28.79
CA LEU A 550 0.70 -14.85 -28.09
C LEU A 550 0.07 -13.89 -29.11
N GLU A 551 -0.61 -14.45 -30.13
CA GLU A 551 -1.04 -13.69 -31.32
C GLU A 551 -1.97 -12.52 -31.02
N SER A 552 -2.85 -12.64 -30.02
CA SER A 552 -3.81 -11.59 -29.63
C SER A 552 -3.31 -10.64 -28.53
N LEU A 553 -2.02 -10.72 -28.15
CA LEU A 553 -1.50 -9.95 -27.03
C LEU A 553 -1.52 -8.45 -27.31
N VAL A 554 -2.17 -7.69 -26.42
CA VAL A 554 -2.31 -6.24 -26.51
C VAL A 554 -1.34 -5.54 -25.58
N GLU A 555 -1.22 -6.02 -24.34
CA GLU A 555 -0.38 -5.40 -23.30
C GLU A 555 0.56 -6.41 -22.67
N ALA A 556 1.83 -6.03 -22.53
CA ALA A 556 2.85 -6.84 -21.90
C ALA A 556 3.73 -6.04 -20.94
N TYR A 557 3.89 -6.55 -19.72
CA TYR A 557 4.90 -6.13 -18.75
C TYR A 557 5.92 -7.24 -18.58
N LEU A 558 7.19 -6.94 -18.84
CA LEU A 558 8.30 -7.89 -18.68
C LEU A 558 9.26 -7.40 -17.61
N ASN A 559 9.49 -8.25 -16.60
CA ASN A 559 10.51 -8.09 -15.59
C ASN A 559 11.42 -9.32 -15.53
N LEU A 560 12.48 -9.30 -16.34
CA LEU A 560 13.41 -10.40 -16.50
C LEU A 560 14.74 -10.08 -15.85
N ASP A 561 15.21 -10.97 -14.99
CA ASP A 561 16.55 -10.88 -14.40
C ASP A 561 17.49 -11.93 -14.99
N LYS A 562 18.79 -11.70 -14.91
CA LYS A 562 19.81 -12.66 -15.35
C LYS A 562 20.24 -13.53 -14.17
N ALA A 563 19.84 -14.79 -14.18
CA ALA A 563 20.31 -15.79 -13.24
C ALA A 563 21.82 -16.09 -13.42
N GLU A 564 22.58 -16.13 -12.33
CA GLU A 564 24.01 -16.50 -12.35
C GLU A 564 24.23 -17.95 -12.81
N HIS A 565 23.28 -18.84 -12.54
CA HIS A 565 23.37 -20.27 -12.83
C HIS A 565 22.98 -20.66 -14.26
N VAL A 566 22.38 -19.75 -15.05
CA VAL A 566 22.03 -20.01 -16.46
C VAL A 566 23.16 -19.48 -17.35
N GLU A 567 24.00 -20.38 -17.87
CA GLU A 567 25.20 -19.98 -18.62
C GLU A 567 24.89 -19.28 -19.96
N SER A 568 23.79 -19.66 -20.62
CA SER A 568 23.44 -19.15 -21.97
C SER A 568 21.92 -18.99 -22.17
N PRO A 569 21.29 -18.03 -21.47
CA PRO A 569 19.87 -17.73 -21.64
C PRO A 569 19.56 -17.21 -23.05
N ASP A 570 18.35 -17.49 -23.54
CA ASP A 570 17.88 -17.07 -24.86
C ASP A 570 16.42 -16.61 -24.83
N VAL A 571 16.22 -15.30 -24.80
CA VAL A 571 14.88 -14.68 -24.77
C VAL A 571 14.33 -14.38 -26.18
N THR A 572 15.03 -14.74 -27.25
CA THR A 572 14.68 -14.35 -28.63
C THR A 572 13.24 -14.72 -28.99
N LYS A 573 12.83 -15.96 -28.69
CA LYS A 573 11.47 -16.44 -29.04
C LYS A 573 10.38 -15.77 -28.21
N LEU A 574 10.66 -15.41 -26.95
CA LEU A 574 9.73 -14.64 -26.12
C LEU A 574 9.48 -13.27 -26.74
N ILE A 575 10.54 -12.57 -27.12
CA ILE A 575 10.45 -11.24 -27.75
C ILE A 575 9.72 -11.32 -29.09
N ILE A 576 9.97 -12.34 -29.91
CA ILE A 576 9.22 -12.59 -31.15
C ILE A 576 7.74 -12.82 -30.86
N GLY A 577 7.41 -13.54 -29.79
CA GLY A 577 6.04 -13.87 -29.42
C GLY A 577 5.21 -12.64 -29.04
N ILE A 578 5.80 -11.67 -28.35
CA ILE A 578 5.10 -10.44 -27.91
C ILE A 578 5.03 -9.35 -28.99
N ARG A 579 5.43 -9.63 -30.24
CA ARG A 579 5.55 -8.60 -31.30
C ARG A 579 4.26 -7.84 -31.66
N ASN A 580 3.10 -8.37 -31.30
CA ASN A 580 1.80 -7.83 -31.69
C ASN A 580 1.23 -6.79 -30.70
N VAL A 581 1.90 -6.56 -29.57
CA VAL A 581 1.46 -5.64 -28.50
C VAL A 581 1.27 -4.21 -28.97
N GLU A 582 0.33 -3.53 -28.33
CA GLU A 582 0.10 -2.09 -28.41
C GLU A 582 0.83 -1.34 -27.29
N ILE A 583 0.93 -1.97 -26.10
CA ILE A 583 1.61 -1.41 -24.92
C ILE A 583 2.67 -2.41 -24.45
N LEU A 584 3.91 -1.94 -24.37
CA LEU A 584 5.04 -2.74 -23.86
C LEU A 584 5.78 -2.00 -22.76
N SER A 585 5.91 -2.64 -21.60
CA SER A 585 6.67 -2.13 -20.47
C SER A 585 7.82 -3.07 -20.14
N LEU A 586 9.04 -2.54 -20.19
CA LEU A 586 10.27 -3.28 -19.88
C LEU A 586 10.91 -2.70 -18.62
N SER A 587 11.16 -3.54 -17.62
CA SER A 587 11.96 -3.15 -16.45
C SER A 587 13.43 -2.86 -16.82
N PRO A 588 14.17 -2.11 -15.98
CA PRO A 588 15.61 -1.89 -16.14
C PRO A 588 16.44 -3.13 -16.39
N ASP A 589 16.11 -4.21 -15.69
CA ASP A 589 16.81 -5.49 -15.78
C ASP A 589 16.43 -6.23 -17.06
N SER A 590 15.14 -6.21 -17.44
CA SER A 590 14.66 -6.76 -18.71
C SER A 590 15.41 -6.22 -19.91
N VAL A 591 15.64 -4.91 -19.96
CA VAL A 591 16.37 -4.28 -21.06
C VAL A 591 17.81 -4.81 -21.16
N GLY A 592 18.47 -5.00 -20.01
CA GLY A 592 19.81 -5.61 -19.97
C GLY A 592 19.83 -7.08 -20.40
N VAL A 593 18.80 -7.84 -19.99
CA VAL A 593 18.61 -9.23 -20.40
C VAL A 593 18.38 -9.32 -21.90
N ILE A 594 17.41 -8.60 -22.45
CA ILE A 594 17.07 -8.63 -23.89
C ILE A 594 18.29 -8.25 -24.73
N TYR A 595 19.01 -7.19 -24.35
CA TYR A 595 20.21 -6.76 -25.04
C TYR A 595 21.31 -7.84 -25.07
N SER A 596 21.47 -8.63 -23.99
CA SER A 596 22.55 -9.60 -23.86
C SER A 596 22.18 -11.04 -24.23
N CYS A 597 20.90 -11.38 -24.24
CA CYS A 597 20.39 -12.75 -24.35
C CYS A 597 19.62 -13.02 -25.66
N CYS A 598 19.48 -12.04 -26.57
CA CYS A 598 18.99 -12.29 -27.92
C CYS A 598 20.11 -12.77 -28.85
N LYS A 599 20.11 -14.08 -29.20
CA LYS A 599 21.25 -14.76 -29.86
C LYS A 599 21.55 -14.30 -31.30
N TYR A 600 20.58 -13.78 -32.04
CA TYR A 600 20.79 -13.39 -33.45
C TYR A 600 21.27 -11.95 -33.65
N GLY A 601 21.77 -11.28 -32.59
CA GLY A 601 22.30 -9.92 -32.66
C GLY A 601 21.23 -8.88 -33.03
N LEU A 602 20.49 -8.38 -32.05
CA LEU A 602 19.51 -7.28 -32.17
C LEU A 602 18.53 -7.34 -33.37
N LEU A 603 18.31 -8.51 -33.97
CA LEU A 603 17.24 -8.75 -34.93
C LEU A 603 15.91 -8.89 -34.17
N LEU A 604 15.45 -7.77 -33.63
CA LEU A 604 14.14 -7.64 -33.00
C LEU A 604 13.03 -7.84 -34.04
N PRO A 605 11.87 -8.39 -33.65
CA PRO A 605 10.72 -8.44 -34.52
C PRO A 605 10.23 -7.02 -34.83
N VAL A 606 9.50 -6.86 -35.94
CA VAL A 606 8.76 -5.63 -36.22
C VAL A 606 7.54 -5.59 -35.30
N PHE A 607 7.46 -4.55 -34.47
CA PHE A 607 6.32 -4.25 -33.61
C PHE A 607 5.32 -3.37 -34.37
N ASN A 608 4.55 -3.97 -35.27
CA ASN A 608 3.64 -3.25 -36.18
C ASN A 608 2.48 -2.52 -35.48
N ASN A 609 2.19 -2.84 -34.22
CA ASN A 609 1.06 -2.30 -33.47
C ASN A 609 1.48 -1.52 -32.23
N LEU A 610 2.77 -1.50 -31.88
CA LEU A 610 3.22 -0.86 -30.65
C LEU A 610 2.99 0.65 -30.73
N VAL A 611 2.18 1.16 -29.80
CA VAL A 611 1.81 2.58 -29.67
C VAL A 611 2.51 3.20 -28.46
N SER A 612 2.67 2.46 -27.37
CA SER A 612 3.30 2.94 -26.12
C SER A 612 4.41 2.01 -25.65
N LEU A 613 5.59 2.56 -25.41
CA LEU A 613 6.76 1.83 -24.91
C LEU A 613 7.27 2.46 -23.61
N SER A 614 7.34 1.69 -22.53
CA SER A 614 8.09 2.05 -21.32
C SER A 614 9.44 1.35 -21.29
N PHE A 615 10.50 2.14 -21.11
CA PHE A 615 11.89 1.70 -21.21
C PHE A 615 12.76 2.36 -20.13
N GLY A 616 13.45 1.55 -19.33
CA GLY A 616 14.47 2.02 -18.39
C GLY A 616 15.75 1.20 -18.55
N THR A 617 16.93 1.81 -18.39
CA THR A 617 18.17 1.04 -18.22
C THR A 617 19.31 1.86 -17.63
N LYS A 618 20.04 1.25 -16.70
CA LYS A 618 21.29 1.81 -16.14
C LYS A 618 22.52 1.41 -16.94
N LYS A 619 22.38 0.50 -17.92
CA LYS A 619 23.50 -0.04 -18.70
C LYS A 619 23.65 0.73 -20.01
N THR A 620 24.73 1.51 -20.13
CA THR A 620 25.04 2.34 -21.32
C THR A 620 24.92 1.59 -22.66
N ARG A 621 25.38 0.34 -22.73
CA ARG A 621 25.30 -0.45 -23.97
C ARG A 621 23.87 -0.86 -24.34
N ALA A 622 22.98 -1.00 -23.35
CA ALA A 622 21.62 -1.46 -23.57
C ALA A 622 20.72 -0.37 -24.19
N TRP A 623 21.14 0.90 -24.18
CA TRP A 623 20.49 1.97 -24.94
C TRP A 623 20.45 1.73 -26.46
N LYS A 624 21.35 0.90 -27.00
CA LYS A 624 21.29 0.49 -28.40
C LYS A 624 20.03 -0.34 -28.70
N LEU A 625 19.52 -1.08 -27.70
CA LEU A 625 18.26 -1.80 -27.82
C LEU A 625 17.11 -0.84 -28.11
N LEU A 626 17.06 0.32 -27.44
CA LEU A 626 16.05 1.33 -27.68
C LEU A 626 16.08 1.80 -29.14
N ALA A 627 17.27 2.10 -29.67
CA ALA A 627 17.43 2.50 -31.07
C ALA A 627 16.84 1.46 -32.04
N ASP A 628 17.03 0.18 -31.74
CA ASP A 628 16.53 -0.90 -32.58
C ASP A 628 15.03 -1.12 -32.41
N ILE A 629 14.48 -1.03 -31.19
CA ILE A 629 13.02 -1.08 -30.96
C ILE A 629 12.34 0.08 -31.70
N LEU A 630 12.88 1.30 -31.61
CA LEU A 630 12.33 2.48 -32.28
C LEU A 630 12.24 2.27 -33.80
N LYS A 631 13.31 1.75 -34.43
CA LYS A 631 13.31 1.41 -35.87
C LYS A 631 12.27 0.35 -36.23
N GLN A 632 12.02 -0.59 -35.32
CA GLN A 632 11.12 -1.71 -35.54
C GLN A 632 9.66 -1.42 -35.16
N SER A 633 9.33 -0.21 -34.67
CA SER A 633 8.01 0.11 -34.10
C SER A 633 7.31 1.24 -34.86
N PRO A 634 6.95 1.09 -36.15
CA PRO A 634 6.57 2.19 -37.03
C PRO A 634 5.34 3.02 -36.59
N LYS A 635 4.53 2.51 -35.66
CA LYS A 635 3.34 3.19 -35.10
C LYS A 635 3.56 3.73 -33.69
N LEU A 636 4.77 3.69 -33.15
CA LEU A 636 5.04 4.13 -31.78
C LEU A 636 4.76 5.63 -31.65
N GLU A 637 3.83 5.99 -30.77
CA GLU A 637 3.43 7.38 -30.54
C GLU A 637 3.91 7.90 -29.18
N THR A 638 3.90 7.06 -28.14
CA THR A 638 4.30 7.41 -26.78
C THR A 638 5.55 6.63 -26.37
N LEU A 639 6.58 7.34 -25.94
CA LEU A 639 7.79 6.77 -25.36
C LEU A 639 7.90 7.24 -23.91
N ILE A 640 7.95 6.30 -22.98
CA ILE A 640 8.15 6.54 -21.56
C ILE A 640 9.56 6.06 -21.20
N ILE A 641 10.40 6.97 -20.75
CA ILE A 641 11.75 6.69 -20.29
C ILE A 641 11.78 6.80 -18.77
N GLU A 642 12.28 5.79 -18.08
CA GLU A 642 12.37 5.82 -16.61
C GLU A 642 13.35 6.91 -16.15
N ASP A 643 14.60 6.85 -16.59
CA ASP A 643 15.62 7.87 -16.37
C ASP A 643 16.57 8.00 -17.59
N LEU A 644 17.32 9.11 -17.67
CA LEU A 644 18.39 9.30 -18.66
C LEU A 644 19.77 8.92 -18.10
N ASN A 645 19.85 8.15 -17.01
CA ASN A 645 21.10 7.80 -16.37
C ASN A 645 21.87 6.75 -17.19
N GLY A 646 23.11 7.06 -17.52
CA GLY A 646 23.95 6.17 -18.32
C GLY A 646 23.68 6.21 -19.83
N TYR A 647 22.83 7.12 -20.33
CA TYR A 647 22.61 7.35 -21.76
C TYR A 647 23.92 7.75 -22.48
N PRO A 648 24.32 7.04 -23.55
CA PRO A 648 25.63 7.19 -24.22
C PRO A 648 25.82 8.42 -25.11
N LEU A 649 24.81 9.28 -25.30
CA LEU A 649 24.81 10.41 -26.24
C LEU A 649 24.89 10.03 -27.74
N ASP A 650 24.79 8.75 -28.09
CA ASP A 650 24.93 8.26 -29.48
C ASP A 650 23.66 7.59 -30.05
N VAL A 651 22.55 7.59 -29.30
CA VAL A 651 21.25 7.05 -29.72
C VAL A 651 20.25 8.21 -29.83
N SER A 652 19.81 8.56 -31.03
CA SER A 652 18.80 9.61 -31.22
C SER A 652 17.39 9.03 -31.40
N MET A 653 16.40 9.76 -30.91
CA MET A 653 14.99 9.47 -31.11
C MET A 653 14.57 9.94 -32.51
N PRO A 654 13.83 9.12 -33.28
CA PRO A 654 13.24 9.57 -34.53
C PRO A 654 12.05 10.51 -34.24
N LEU A 655 12.29 11.82 -34.26
CA LEU A 655 11.30 12.87 -33.96
C LEU A 655 10.02 12.79 -34.80
N ASN A 656 10.08 12.20 -36.00
CA ASN A 656 8.92 12.10 -36.89
C ASN A 656 7.96 10.96 -36.52
N GLN A 657 8.31 10.14 -35.52
CA GLN A 657 7.59 8.93 -35.15
C GLN A 657 6.93 9.07 -33.78
N VAL A 658 7.69 9.48 -32.76
CA VAL A 658 7.20 9.62 -31.38
C VAL A 658 6.56 11.01 -31.19
N LYS A 659 5.27 11.03 -30.82
CA LYS A 659 4.50 12.25 -30.56
C LYS A 659 4.60 12.72 -29.11
N GLU A 660 4.78 11.79 -28.19
CA GLU A 660 4.83 12.06 -26.76
C GLU A 660 6.04 11.35 -26.14
N LEU A 661 6.90 12.12 -25.49
CA LEU A 661 8.03 11.60 -24.70
C LEU A 661 7.78 11.96 -23.23
N GLN A 662 7.69 10.94 -22.37
CA GLN A 662 7.64 11.11 -20.92
C GLN A 662 8.96 10.64 -20.31
N ILE A 663 9.51 11.39 -19.37
CA ILE A 663 10.69 10.99 -18.60
C ILE A 663 10.28 11.00 -17.12
N LEU A 664 10.26 9.82 -16.48
CA LEU A 664 9.66 9.66 -15.15
C LEU A 664 10.53 10.26 -14.04
N GLU A 665 11.85 10.01 -14.08
CA GLU A 665 12.84 10.50 -13.12
C GLU A 665 13.71 11.61 -13.73
N TYR A 666 13.09 12.64 -14.32
CA TYR A 666 13.85 13.79 -14.85
C TYR A 666 14.27 14.74 -13.73
N GLY A 667 15.57 14.81 -13.44
CA GLY A 667 16.15 15.62 -12.37
C GLY A 667 16.51 17.08 -12.74
N GLU A 668 16.22 17.51 -13.97
CA GLU A 668 16.53 18.85 -14.52
C GLU A 668 18.01 19.28 -14.44
N SER A 669 18.95 18.36 -14.22
CA SER A 669 20.38 18.70 -14.18
C SER A 669 20.93 19.12 -15.55
N ASP A 670 21.97 19.97 -15.59
CA ASP A 670 22.65 20.36 -16.85
C ASP A 670 23.07 19.15 -17.69
N ASP A 671 23.49 18.07 -17.02
CA ASP A 671 23.86 16.80 -17.66
C ASP A 671 22.64 16.08 -18.27
N GLU A 672 21.50 16.05 -17.59
CA GLU A 672 20.26 15.48 -18.14
C GLU A 672 19.67 16.33 -19.27
N VAL A 673 19.72 17.66 -19.17
CA VAL A 673 19.35 18.57 -20.26
C VAL A 673 20.23 18.30 -21.48
N LYS A 674 21.54 18.13 -21.29
CA LYS A 674 22.46 17.80 -22.38
C LYS A 674 22.15 16.43 -22.99
N ARG A 675 21.85 15.43 -22.16
CA ARG A 675 21.45 14.09 -22.61
C ARG A 675 20.14 14.12 -23.37
N LEU A 676 19.14 14.85 -22.86
CA LEU A 676 17.84 15.04 -23.51
C LEU A 676 17.98 15.73 -24.86
N LYS A 677 18.77 16.81 -24.95
CA LYS A 677 19.06 17.50 -26.22
C LYS A 677 19.75 16.58 -27.24
N SER A 678 20.72 15.79 -26.78
CA SER A 678 21.38 14.79 -27.62
C SER A 678 20.42 13.69 -28.08
N PHE A 679 19.52 13.25 -27.19
CA PHE A 679 18.51 12.24 -27.48
C PHE A 679 17.46 12.74 -28.49
N LEU A 680 17.02 13.99 -28.37
CA LEU A 680 16.04 14.60 -29.27
C LEU A 680 16.68 15.12 -30.58
N GLY A 681 17.99 15.32 -30.62
CA GLY A 681 18.73 15.88 -31.77
C GLY A 681 18.78 17.41 -31.76
N GLU A 682 19.93 17.97 -32.14
CA GLU A 682 20.28 19.40 -31.96
C GLU A 682 19.34 20.42 -32.64
N GLU A 683 18.50 20.01 -33.59
CA GLU A 683 17.59 20.90 -34.35
C GLU A 683 16.12 20.88 -33.86
N SER A 684 15.81 20.16 -32.78
CA SER A 684 14.43 20.04 -32.30
C SER A 684 13.97 21.31 -31.56
N MET A 685 13.00 22.03 -32.14
CA MET A 685 12.20 23.01 -31.41
C MET A 685 11.21 22.25 -30.53
N ILE A 686 11.59 22.05 -29.28
CA ILE A 686 10.79 21.31 -28.30
C ILE A 686 9.94 22.30 -27.53
N GLU A 687 8.62 22.19 -27.67
CA GLU A 687 7.70 22.77 -26.70
C GLU A 687 7.64 21.78 -25.53
N VAL A 688 8.32 22.12 -24.43
CA VAL A 688 8.19 21.36 -23.18
C VAL A 688 6.82 21.71 -22.61
N VAL A 689 5.82 20.95 -23.04
CA VAL A 689 4.48 21.01 -22.46
C VAL A 689 4.54 20.27 -21.14
N PHE A 690 4.79 21.02 -20.06
CA PHE A 690 4.37 20.54 -18.76
C PHE A 690 2.86 20.34 -18.85
N PRO A 691 2.33 19.14 -18.55
CA PRO A 691 0.90 18.88 -18.69
C PRO A 691 0.13 20.03 -18.02
N GLU A 692 -0.64 20.76 -18.83
CA GLU A 692 -1.42 21.90 -18.35
C GLU A 692 -2.35 21.40 -17.23
N VAL A 693 -2.24 22.09 -16.10
CA VAL A 693 -2.89 21.78 -14.83
C VAL A 693 -4.21 22.53 -14.72
#